data_AF-A0A662C3I0-F1
#
_entry.id   AF-A0A662C3I0-F1
#
_cell.length_a   1.000
_cell.length_b   1.000
_cell.length_c   1.000
_cell.angle_alpha   90.00
_cell.angle_beta   90.00
_cell.angle_gamma   90.00
#
_symmetry.space_group_name_H-M   'P 1'
#
loop_
_entity.id
_entity.type
_entity.pdbx_description
1 polymer ?
#
loop_
_entity_poly.entity_id
_entity_poly.type
_entity_poly.pdbx_seq_one_letter_code
_entity_poly.pdbx_strand_id
1 'polypeptide(L)'
;FCNSPIVRYNTIDAGARGIQINQCFDSLKIIGNKVTLDYGHAIYLSSMESDETKPGLIANNFESVQGTGAATGIYINSSDYQKVYHNSVNLTSTHPTSGQGLFLSNSNQLSVYNNIFSNTGGGYAYYVTNSSFNSTDYNDLYATGTNLAHVSGTNYTSLTALQNDIGYEQHSVSTNPVYTSVTDLHLADDTLAYLGLPIDLIRTDIDGDNRDLVTPSIGADEYRPFVNTPPAVASPIPDTSVLVNTAIFNMVLLDTVFIDTDPGDELVFSSSSDNVNVFSTIESDILRIRVVTDYTGQATIVASATDLYSAVARDTFIVNIVPLGEGFWVTSIDLDSISHGSVAWGDYDADGDLDLLLTGWLGTEFNYTSKIYRNDAGNLIETDITIQGVSSGSDKACAWTDFNNDGQLDFIITGVKNGAPTEYYTMLYEQNDGVFTPVDYNFHNVTSSSVDWADYDNDGDYDLLINGKGNDSDYAGIYTNDINNTGSFIYDNHSFEAVWNSVANWGDFDGDNDLDVLSSGFNANYAQYRYESGNYDYLNSVLNSHKGHSADIGDYDMDGDMDIAMLGTMSDAAYSSIYRCEEHDVENTWSYSLLPSIQNIEAGSVVWGDYDNDGDLDLFLSGTKGLEIHTKLYQNNEGAFSEQVTTIPNLGRSAVAFGDYDNDQDLDIILTGWGEEGPVSIIVKNERTVKNTAPSAPTGLLEDIYSEKANLVWLESTDNETDQIGLTYNLRMGTTPGEYDIISPLSLANGYRQIPKMGNAGQGDSYLVNGLKPNTTYYWSVQAVDNCFTGSAFASEHSFTTLSTNLNERLINTGIKVRLYPNPVKDNLTIEFNLQKKTDVQIELYNEQGQKILSKKYSDGIPGKFKKSLNIKEPGLYILRIILNNKVASYKVIR
;
A
#
# COMPACT_ATOMS: atom_id res chain seq x y z
N PHE A 1 -6.13 -34.77 -52.12
CA PHE A 1 -5.19 -35.89 -52.03
C PHE A 1 -4.60 -35.97 -50.65
N CYS A 2 -5.19 -36.82 -49.82
CA CYS A 2 -4.71 -37.15 -48.48
C CYS A 2 -4.60 -38.68 -48.37
N ASN A 3 -3.63 -39.18 -47.60
CA ASN A 3 -3.45 -40.63 -47.40
C ASN A 3 -3.94 -41.01 -46.00
N SER A 4 -4.85 -41.97 -45.90
CA SER A 4 -5.39 -42.50 -44.63
C SER A 4 -5.80 -41.42 -43.60
N PRO A 5 -6.62 -40.41 -43.98
CA PRO A 5 -7.08 -39.40 -43.02
C PRO A 5 -7.82 -40.03 -41.83
N ILE A 6 -7.64 -39.46 -40.64
CA ILE A 6 -8.34 -39.85 -39.42
C ILE A 6 -9.05 -38.62 -38.85
N VAL A 7 -10.38 -38.66 -38.80
CA VAL A 7 -11.24 -37.64 -38.18
C VAL A 7 -11.94 -38.29 -36.99
N ARG A 8 -11.62 -37.89 -35.77
CA ARG A 8 -12.19 -38.52 -34.57
C ARG A 8 -12.44 -37.57 -33.42
N TYR A 9 -13.49 -37.86 -32.64
CA TYR A 9 -13.84 -37.18 -31.39
C TYR A 9 -14.03 -35.66 -31.52
N ASN A 10 -14.68 -35.22 -32.61
CA ASN A 10 -15.01 -33.82 -32.84
C ASN A 10 -16.50 -33.56 -32.58
N THR A 11 -16.83 -32.40 -32.03
CA THR A 11 -18.18 -31.84 -32.01
C THR A 11 -18.28 -30.75 -33.07
N ILE A 12 -19.19 -30.90 -34.03
CA ILE A 12 -19.31 -30.05 -35.22
C ILE A 12 -20.73 -29.51 -35.31
N ASP A 13 -20.85 -28.19 -35.20
CA ASP A 13 -22.05 -27.41 -35.51
C ASP A 13 -21.67 -26.40 -36.60
N ALA A 14 -22.03 -26.69 -37.86
CA ALA A 14 -21.51 -26.01 -39.04
C ALA A 14 -22.57 -25.88 -40.16
N GLY A 15 -22.21 -25.24 -41.28
CA GLY A 15 -23.10 -25.01 -42.44
C GLY A 15 -23.47 -26.27 -43.24
N ALA A 16 -23.57 -26.19 -44.56
CA ALA A 16 -24.16 -27.27 -45.39
C ALA A 16 -23.41 -28.63 -45.43
N ARG A 17 -22.22 -28.76 -44.82
CA ARG A 17 -21.43 -30.01 -44.75
C ARG A 17 -20.64 -30.07 -43.46
N GLY A 18 -20.84 -31.13 -42.66
CA GLY A 18 -20.11 -31.35 -41.41
C GLY A 18 -18.68 -31.85 -41.67
N ILE A 19 -18.56 -33.12 -42.08
CA ILE A 19 -17.29 -33.75 -42.44
C ILE A 19 -17.28 -34.00 -43.94
N GLN A 20 -16.41 -33.30 -44.67
CA GLN A 20 -16.23 -33.50 -46.10
C GLN A 20 -14.82 -34.01 -46.43
N ILE A 21 -14.75 -35.15 -47.14
CA ILE A 21 -13.48 -35.74 -47.60
C ILE A 21 -13.58 -36.09 -49.08
N ASN A 22 -12.66 -35.54 -49.89
CA ASN A 22 -12.62 -35.76 -51.33
C ASN A 22 -11.24 -36.23 -51.79
N GLN A 23 -11.18 -37.17 -52.72
CA GLN A 23 -9.96 -37.59 -53.42
C GLN A 23 -8.83 -37.98 -52.46
N CYS A 24 -9.04 -39.03 -51.66
CA CYS A 24 -8.05 -39.54 -50.72
C CYS A 24 -7.79 -41.05 -50.96
N PHE A 25 -6.57 -41.48 -50.66
CA PHE A 25 -6.07 -42.83 -50.86
C PHE A 25 -6.01 -43.57 -49.51
N ASP A 26 -6.06 -44.90 -49.53
CA ASP A 26 -5.95 -45.80 -48.37
C ASP A 26 -7.12 -45.70 -47.34
N SER A 27 -6.96 -46.32 -46.17
CA SER A 27 -8.01 -46.54 -45.17
C SER A 27 -8.32 -45.28 -44.35
N LEU A 28 -9.25 -44.46 -44.83
CA LEU A 28 -9.92 -43.40 -44.06
C LEU A 28 -10.49 -43.94 -42.74
N LYS A 29 -10.48 -43.11 -41.68
CA LYS A 29 -11.24 -43.34 -40.45
C LYS A 29 -12.03 -42.09 -40.06
N ILE A 30 -13.35 -42.21 -39.93
CA ILE A 30 -14.24 -41.19 -39.32
C ILE A 30 -14.89 -41.85 -38.10
N ILE A 31 -14.41 -41.54 -36.90
CA ILE A 31 -14.78 -42.26 -35.68
C ILE A 31 -15.18 -41.35 -34.52
N GLY A 32 -16.32 -41.56 -33.89
CA GLY A 32 -16.61 -40.89 -32.62
C GLY A 32 -16.97 -39.40 -32.75
N ASN A 33 -17.44 -38.94 -33.91
CA ASN A 33 -17.76 -37.52 -34.11
C ASN A 33 -19.24 -37.24 -33.82
N LYS A 34 -19.55 -36.08 -33.26
CA LYS A 34 -20.90 -35.57 -33.01
C LYS A 34 -21.15 -34.41 -33.99
N VAL A 35 -22.07 -34.57 -34.94
CA VAL A 35 -22.34 -33.61 -36.04
C VAL A 35 -23.81 -33.19 -36.00
N THR A 36 -24.07 -31.88 -35.90
CA THR A 36 -25.42 -31.29 -35.96
C THR A 36 -25.47 -30.25 -37.07
N LEU A 37 -26.46 -30.34 -37.98
CA LEU A 37 -26.64 -29.40 -39.10
C LEU A 37 -28.12 -29.05 -39.33
N ASP A 38 -28.39 -27.85 -39.85
CA ASP A 38 -29.76 -27.42 -40.24
C ASP A 38 -30.17 -27.82 -41.66
N TYR A 39 -29.20 -28.22 -42.51
CA TYR A 39 -29.40 -28.76 -43.85
C TYR A 39 -28.05 -29.26 -44.41
N GLY A 40 -28.09 -30.09 -45.44
CA GLY A 40 -26.90 -30.56 -46.16
C GLY A 40 -26.48 -31.98 -45.81
N HIS A 41 -25.16 -32.25 -45.66
CA HIS A 41 -24.63 -33.60 -45.44
C HIS A 41 -23.77 -33.67 -44.16
N ALA A 42 -24.12 -34.53 -43.21
CA ALA A 42 -23.33 -34.70 -41.98
C ALA A 42 -21.93 -35.26 -42.30
N ILE A 43 -21.88 -36.34 -43.08
CA ILE A 43 -20.65 -36.91 -43.63
C ILE A 43 -20.78 -36.99 -45.16
N TYR A 44 -19.84 -36.40 -45.88
CA TYR A 44 -19.76 -36.45 -47.35
C TYR A 44 -18.40 -36.97 -47.82
N LEU A 45 -18.41 -38.16 -48.44
CA LEU A 45 -17.26 -38.80 -49.04
C LEU A 45 -17.38 -38.82 -50.56
N SER A 46 -16.32 -38.38 -51.25
CA SER A 46 -16.28 -38.49 -52.71
C SER A 46 -14.93 -38.88 -53.29
N SER A 47 -14.96 -39.81 -54.26
CA SER A 47 -13.76 -40.26 -54.98
C SER A 47 -12.68 -40.84 -54.06
N MET A 48 -13.05 -41.74 -53.14
CA MET A 48 -12.08 -42.45 -52.29
C MET A 48 -11.45 -43.62 -53.05
N GLU A 49 -10.12 -43.72 -52.98
CA GLU A 49 -9.34 -44.82 -53.56
C GLU A 49 -9.00 -45.84 -52.48
N SER A 50 -10.04 -46.53 -51.97
CA SER A 50 -9.92 -47.65 -51.02
C SER A 50 -10.02 -49.01 -51.74
N ASP A 51 -9.49 -50.06 -51.11
CA ASP A 51 -9.56 -51.45 -51.61
C ASP A 51 -9.87 -52.46 -50.50
N GLU A 52 -10.03 -53.74 -50.84
CA GLU A 52 -10.34 -54.82 -49.89
C GLU A 52 -9.32 -54.96 -48.74
N THR A 53 -8.05 -54.64 -48.98
CA THR A 53 -6.98 -54.73 -47.99
C THR A 53 -6.89 -53.51 -47.09
N LYS A 54 -7.40 -52.37 -47.55
CA LYS A 54 -7.44 -51.09 -46.83
C LYS A 54 -8.80 -50.40 -46.97
N PRO A 55 -9.88 -51.01 -46.43
CA PRO A 55 -11.20 -50.40 -46.50
C PRO A 55 -11.25 -49.14 -45.63
N GLY A 56 -12.04 -48.14 -46.03
CA GLY A 56 -12.36 -47.01 -45.17
C GLY A 56 -13.31 -47.42 -44.04
N LEU A 57 -13.29 -46.68 -42.93
CA LEU A 57 -14.11 -46.93 -41.74
C LEU A 57 -14.84 -45.66 -41.31
N ILE A 58 -16.16 -45.74 -41.22
CA ILE A 58 -17.05 -44.71 -40.66
C ILE A 58 -17.78 -45.37 -39.50
N ALA A 59 -17.47 -45.00 -38.26
CA ALA A 59 -18.04 -45.67 -37.11
C ALA A 59 -18.27 -44.81 -35.87
N ASN A 60 -19.22 -45.18 -35.01
CA ASN A 60 -19.53 -44.47 -33.75
C ASN A 60 -19.76 -42.97 -33.94
N ASN A 61 -20.38 -42.52 -35.03
CA ASN A 61 -20.70 -41.11 -35.21
C ASN A 61 -22.17 -40.84 -34.82
N PHE A 62 -22.40 -39.70 -34.16
CA PHE A 62 -23.72 -39.10 -33.98
C PHE A 62 -23.93 -38.05 -35.06
N GLU A 63 -25.01 -38.18 -35.83
CA GLU A 63 -25.30 -37.30 -36.96
C GLU A 63 -26.76 -36.86 -36.91
N SER A 64 -27.00 -35.58 -36.60
CA SER A 64 -28.33 -34.97 -36.62
C SER A 64 -28.44 -33.93 -37.72
N VAL A 65 -29.42 -34.08 -38.62
CA VAL A 65 -29.72 -33.07 -39.64
C VAL A 65 -31.20 -32.70 -39.63
N GLN A 66 -31.48 -31.44 -39.32
CA GLN A 66 -32.82 -30.90 -39.10
C GLN A 66 -33.25 -29.92 -40.20
N GLY A 67 -34.28 -29.11 -39.96
CA GLY A 67 -34.70 -28.01 -40.83
C GLY A 67 -35.65 -28.39 -41.98
N THR A 68 -35.59 -27.65 -43.08
CA THR A 68 -36.47 -27.83 -44.26
C THR A 68 -35.73 -28.06 -45.57
N GLY A 69 -34.38 -28.03 -45.55
CA GLY A 69 -33.52 -28.22 -46.71
C GLY A 69 -33.21 -29.70 -46.97
N ALA A 70 -32.58 -30.01 -48.10
CA ALA A 70 -32.08 -31.36 -48.37
C ALA A 70 -31.14 -31.82 -47.23
N ALA A 71 -31.30 -33.05 -46.75
CA ALA A 71 -30.63 -33.54 -45.55
C ALA A 71 -30.14 -34.97 -45.74
N THR A 72 -28.85 -35.20 -45.53
CA THR A 72 -28.24 -36.53 -45.59
C THR A 72 -27.38 -36.73 -44.36
N GLY A 73 -27.47 -37.90 -43.73
CA GLY A 73 -26.49 -38.27 -42.70
C GLY A 73 -25.17 -38.57 -43.39
N ILE A 74 -25.08 -39.78 -43.93
CA ILE A 74 -23.88 -40.27 -44.60
C ILE A 74 -24.09 -40.31 -46.12
N TYR A 75 -23.33 -39.52 -46.87
CA TYR A 75 -23.31 -39.57 -48.34
C TYR A 75 -21.96 -40.09 -48.84
N ILE A 76 -21.99 -41.24 -49.52
CA ILE A 76 -20.83 -41.88 -50.15
C ILE A 76 -21.02 -41.88 -51.67
N ASN A 77 -20.13 -41.17 -52.37
CA ASN A 77 -20.16 -41.04 -53.83
C ASN A 77 -18.84 -41.51 -54.46
N SER A 78 -18.90 -42.34 -55.50
CA SER A 78 -17.72 -42.84 -56.22
C SER A 78 -16.62 -43.37 -55.29
N SER A 79 -16.98 -44.12 -54.25
CA SER A 79 -16.07 -44.51 -53.17
C SER A 79 -16.34 -45.96 -52.74
N ASP A 80 -15.57 -46.89 -53.29
CA ASP A 80 -15.72 -48.33 -53.04
C ASP A 80 -15.08 -48.76 -51.71
N TYR A 81 -15.39 -49.97 -51.22
CA TYR A 81 -14.76 -50.61 -50.06
C TYR A 81 -14.84 -49.82 -48.73
N GLN A 82 -16.03 -49.30 -48.40
CA GLN A 82 -16.26 -48.61 -47.13
C GLN A 82 -16.97 -49.51 -46.10
N LYS A 83 -16.53 -49.46 -44.85
CA LYS A 83 -17.17 -50.06 -43.67
C LYS A 83 -17.91 -48.98 -42.90
N VAL A 84 -19.23 -49.13 -42.77
CA VAL A 84 -20.10 -48.18 -42.06
C VAL A 84 -20.71 -48.91 -40.89
N TYR A 85 -20.18 -48.72 -39.68
CA TYR A 85 -20.53 -49.52 -38.50
C TYR A 85 -20.97 -48.66 -37.31
N HIS A 86 -22.05 -49.03 -36.61
CA HIS A 86 -22.40 -48.36 -35.36
C HIS A 86 -22.52 -46.83 -35.47
N ASN A 87 -23.09 -46.28 -36.54
CA ASN A 87 -23.40 -44.85 -36.60
C ASN A 87 -24.86 -44.62 -36.20
N SER A 88 -25.14 -43.52 -35.50
CA SER A 88 -26.49 -43.07 -35.19
C SER A 88 -26.82 -41.84 -36.03
N VAL A 89 -27.67 -42.01 -37.04
CA VAL A 89 -28.13 -40.94 -37.92
C VAL A 89 -29.59 -40.62 -37.62
N ASN A 90 -29.88 -39.35 -37.34
CA ASN A 90 -31.21 -38.84 -37.08
C ASN A 90 -31.55 -37.67 -38.02
N LEU A 91 -32.46 -37.90 -38.97
CA LEU A 91 -32.95 -36.87 -39.86
C LEU A 91 -34.36 -36.44 -39.46
N THR A 92 -34.51 -35.17 -39.10
CA THR A 92 -35.80 -34.55 -38.80
C THR A 92 -36.22 -33.55 -39.87
N SER A 93 -35.38 -33.32 -40.89
CA SER A 93 -35.67 -32.40 -41.99
C SER A 93 -36.93 -32.77 -42.78
N THR A 94 -37.85 -31.82 -42.93
CA THR A 94 -39.13 -32.06 -43.62
C THR A 94 -39.05 -32.06 -45.15
N HIS A 95 -37.86 -32.20 -45.74
CA HIS A 95 -37.68 -32.14 -47.19
C HIS A 95 -38.19 -33.44 -47.87
N PRO A 96 -39.19 -33.37 -48.76
CA PRO A 96 -40.02 -34.52 -49.12
C PRO A 96 -39.32 -35.65 -49.90
N THR A 97 -38.18 -35.38 -50.54
CA THR A 97 -37.50 -36.35 -51.44
C THR A 97 -36.00 -36.50 -51.23
N SER A 98 -35.39 -35.64 -50.39
CA SER A 98 -33.93 -35.54 -50.25
C SER A 98 -33.48 -35.60 -48.79
N GLY A 99 -34.33 -36.16 -47.92
CA GLY A 99 -33.95 -36.67 -46.61
C GLY A 99 -33.49 -38.12 -46.75
N GLN A 100 -32.22 -38.43 -46.50
CA GLN A 100 -31.64 -39.77 -46.73
C GLN A 100 -30.65 -40.12 -45.62
N GLY A 101 -30.94 -41.10 -44.76
CA GLY A 101 -30.04 -41.46 -43.65
C GLY A 101 -28.66 -41.88 -44.18
N LEU A 102 -28.64 -42.87 -45.08
CA LEU A 102 -27.48 -43.21 -45.91
C LEU A 102 -27.80 -43.00 -47.39
N PHE A 103 -26.93 -42.28 -48.12
CA PHE A 103 -27.03 -42.11 -49.57
C PHE A 103 -25.79 -42.69 -50.26
N LEU A 104 -26.00 -43.66 -51.16
CA LEU A 104 -24.95 -44.28 -51.97
C LEU A 104 -25.14 -43.96 -53.46
N SER A 105 -24.08 -43.44 -54.08
CA SER A 105 -24.04 -43.14 -55.52
C SER A 105 -22.73 -43.64 -56.13
N ASN A 106 -22.79 -44.42 -57.21
CA ASN A 106 -21.63 -44.96 -57.92
C ASN A 106 -20.58 -45.64 -57.02
N SER A 107 -21.00 -46.28 -55.92
CA SER A 107 -20.11 -46.84 -54.90
C SER A 107 -20.44 -48.32 -54.64
N ASN A 108 -19.44 -49.18 -54.59
CA ASN A 108 -19.59 -50.63 -54.52
C ASN A 108 -18.75 -51.24 -53.40
N GLN A 109 -19.06 -52.48 -53.03
CA GLN A 109 -18.32 -53.22 -52.00
C GLN A 109 -18.44 -52.65 -50.58
N LEU A 110 -19.59 -52.05 -50.24
CA LEU A 110 -19.82 -51.51 -48.90
C LEU A 110 -20.26 -52.60 -47.91
N SER A 111 -19.78 -52.50 -46.67
CA SER A 111 -20.22 -53.32 -45.54
C SER A 111 -20.91 -52.44 -44.51
N VAL A 112 -22.19 -52.65 -44.25
CA VAL A 112 -23.02 -51.75 -43.44
C VAL A 112 -23.73 -52.53 -42.33
N TYR A 113 -23.34 -52.31 -41.08
CA TYR A 113 -23.82 -53.07 -39.92
C TYR A 113 -24.03 -52.21 -38.69
N ASN A 114 -25.04 -52.56 -37.87
CA ASN A 114 -25.31 -51.93 -36.58
C ASN A 114 -25.53 -50.42 -36.64
N ASN A 115 -25.94 -49.85 -37.76
CA ASN A 115 -26.23 -48.41 -37.83
C ASN A 115 -27.71 -48.15 -37.57
N ILE A 116 -28.01 -47.00 -36.98
CA ILE A 116 -29.35 -46.42 -36.97
C ILE A 116 -29.42 -45.41 -38.11
N PHE A 117 -30.32 -45.64 -39.06
CA PHE A 117 -30.67 -44.68 -40.09
C PHE A 117 -32.13 -44.26 -39.91
N SER A 118 -32.34 -43.26 -39.05
CA SER A 118 -33.65 -42.73 -38.73
C SER A 118 -33.98 -41.50 -39.57
N ASN A 119 -35.18 -41.47 -40.14
CA ASN A 119 -35.70 -40.33 -40.89
C ASN A 119 -37.18 -40.07 -40.56
N THR A 120 -37.41 -39.16 -39.62
CA THR A 120 -38.74 -38.77 -39.17
C THR A 120 -39.34 -37.60 -39.96
N GLY A 121 -38.53 -36.96 -40.81
CA GLY A 121 -38.93 -35.83 -41.65
C GLY A 121 -39.59 -36.20 -42.99
N GLY A 122 -39.78 -37.49 -43.28
CA GLY A 122 -40.56 -37.98 -44.43
C GLY A 122 -39.74 -38.47 -45.64
N GLY A 123 -38.41 -38.59 -45.50
CA GLY A 123 -37.53 -39.15 -46.52
C GLY A 123 -37.26 -40.66 -46.36
N TYR A 124 -36.08 -41.11 -46.77
CA TYR A 124 -35.63 -42.52 -46.73
C TYR A 124 -34.67 -42.77 -45.56
N ALA A 125 -34.72 -43.97 -44.98
CA ALA A 125 -33.68 -44.47 -44.08
C ALA A 125 -32.37 -44.65 -44.85
N TYR A 126 -32.41 -45.29 -46.03
CA TYR A 126 -31.31 -45.19 -46.99
C TYR A 126 -31.75 -45.20 -48.45
N TYR A 127 -30.90 -44.65 -49.30
CA TYR A 127 -31.10 -44.47 -50.73
C TYR A 127 -29.86 -44.93 -51.50
N VAL A 128 -30.02 -45.93 -52.39
CA VAL A 128 -28.91 -46.59 -53.09
C VAL A 128 -29.16 -46.55 -54.59
N THR A 129 -28.29 -45.83 -55.32
CA THR A 129 -28.37 -45.70 -56.79
C THR A 129 -27.04 -46.01 -57.44
N ASN A 130 -27.04 -46.77 -58.54
CA ASN A 130 -25.83 -47.19 -59.28
C ASN A 130 -24.73 -47.75 -58.36
N SER A 131 -25.12 -48.44 -57.29
CA SER A 131 -24.26 -48.82 -56.17
C SER A 131 -24.64 -50.22 -55.69
N SER A 132 -23.73 -50.92 -55.04
CA SER A 132 -23.97 -52.26 -54.50
C SER A 132 -23.32 -52.46 -53.13
N PHE A 133 -23.99 -53.22 -52.28
CA PHE A 133 -23.43 -53.70 -51.02
C PHE A 133 -22.59 -54.96 -51.28
N ASN A 134 -21.47 -55.08 -50.56
CA ASN A 134 -20.84 -56.39 -50.33
C ASN A 134 -21.66 -57.18 -49.30
N SER A 135 -22.10 -56.49 -48.24
CA SER A 135 -22.94 -57.07 -47.19
C SER A 135 -23.64 -55.97 -46.38
N THR A 136 -24.85 -56.20 -45.92
CA THR A 136 -25.58 -55.27 -45.06
C THR A 136 -26.62 -56.01 -44.22
N ASP A 137 -26.59 -55.82 -42.90
CA ASP A 137 -27.48 -56.47 -41.94
C ASP A 137 -27.38 -55.84 -40.53
N TYR A 138 -28.30 -56.17 -39.61
CA TYR A 138 -28.32 -55.65 -38.22
C TYR A 138 -28.41 -54.12 -38.12
N ASN A 139 -29.01 -53.43 -39.09
CA ASN A 139 -29.24 -51.99 -39.02
C ASN A 139 -30.65 -51.69 -38.50
N ASP A 140 -30.87 -50.52 -37.92
CA ASP A 140 -32.22 -49.98 -37.74
C ASP A 140 -32.53 -49.03 -38.89
N LEU A 141 -33.51 -49.43 -39.71
CA LEU A 141 -33.98 -48.66 -40.85
C LEU A 141 -35.33 -48.09 -40.49
N TYR A 142 -35.38 -46.85 -40.06
CA TYR A 142 -36.62 -46.21 -39.62
C TYR A 142 -36.93 -44.98 -40.46
N ALA A 143 -38.11 -44.96 -41.09
CA ALA A 143 -38.60 -43.78 -41.78
C ALA A 143 -40.11 -43.62 -41.62
N THR A 144 -40.57 -42.39 -41.43
CA THR A 144 -42.01 -42.06 -41.33
C THR A 144 -42.63 -41.68 -42.68
N GLY A 145 -41.81 -41.56 -43.73
CA GLY A 145 -42.24 -41.24 -45.09
C GLY A 145 -42.93 -42.41 -45.81
N THR A 146 -43.44 -42.15 -47.02
CA THR A 146 -44.15 -43.15 -47.84
C THR A 146 -43.28 -44.37 -48.18
N ASN A 147 -41.97 -44.17 -48.34
CA ASN A 147 -41.01 -45.20 -48.66
C ASN A 147 -39.94 -45.28 -47.58
N LEU A 148 -39.62 -46.49 -47.14
CA LEU A 148 -38.55 -46.76 -46.19
C LEU A 148 -37.17 -46.62 -46.86
N ALA A 149 -37.00 -47.26 -48.02
CA ALA A 149 -35.72 -47.36 -48.71
C ALA A 149 -35.88 -47.31 -50.24
N HIS A 150 -34.83 -46.87 -50.93
CA HIS A 150 -34.71 -46.97 -52.38
C HIS A 150 -33.46 -47.78 -52.73
N VAL A 151 -33.60 -48.87 -53.50
CA VAL A 151 -32.47 -49.70 -53.92
C VAL A 151 -32.60 -50.07 -55.39
N SER A 152 -31.57 -49.76 -56.17
CA SER A 152 -31.42 -50.18 -57.58
C SER A 152 -32.64 -49.85 -58.46
N GLY A 153 -33.26 -48.68 -58.23
CA GLY A 153 -34.42 -48.21 -58.99
C GLY A 153 -35.79 -48.59 -58.42
N THR A 154 -35.84 -49.39 -57.35
CA THR A 154 -37.09 -49.81 -56.68
C THR A 154 -37.27 -49.08 -55.35
N ASN A 155 -38.50 -48.58 -55.09
CA ASN A 155 -38.90 -48.04 -53.79
C ASN A 155 -39.57 -49.13 -52.94
N TYR A 156 -39.17 -49.24 -51.68
CA TYR A 156 -39.73 -50.19 -50.72
C TYR A 156 -40.44 -49.42 -49.60
N THR A 157 -41.69 -49.77 -49.34
CA THR A 157 -42.52 -49.11 -48.31
C THR A 157 -42.37 -49.70 -46.91
N SER A 158 -41.68 -50.84 -46.78
CA SER A 158 -41.45 -51.50 -45.49
C SER A 158 -40.18 -52.35 -45.54
N LEU A 159 -39.61 -52.62 -44.36
CA LEU A 159 -38.41 -53.45 -44.21
C LEU A 159 -38.65 -54.88 -44.73
N THR A 160 -39.83 -55.45 -44.45
CA THR A 160 -40.20 -56.79 -44.92
C THR A 160 -40.23 -56.89 -46.45
N ALA A 161 -40.70 -55.86 -47.16
CA ALA A 161 -40.68 -55.84 -48.62
C ALA A 161 -39.24 -55.82 -49.17
N LEU A 162 -38.37 -55.06 -48.51
CA LEU A 162 -36.94 -54.96 -48.85
C LEU A 162 -36.21 -56.29 -48.63
N GLN A 163 -36.35 -56.87 -47.43
CA GLN A 163 -35.73 -58.16 -47.04
C GLN A 163 -36.06 -59.30 -48.00
N ASN A 164 -37.32 -59.37 -48.47
CA ASN A 164 -37.76 -60.42 -49.38
C ASN A 164 -37.22 -60.28 -50.80
N ASP A 165 -36.89 -59.06 -51.25
CA ASP A 165 -36.47 -58.81 -52.63
C ASP A 165 -34.95 -58.87 -52.79
N ILE A 166 -34.19 -58.20 -51.89
CA ILE A 166 -32.73 -58.05 -52.07
C ILE A 166 -31.90 -59.11 -51.34
N GLY A 167 -32.50 -59.91 -50.45
CA GLY A 167 -31.82 -60.98 -49.71
C GLY A 167 -30.82 -60.52 -48.64
N TYR A 168 -30.78 -59.22 -48.32
CA TYR A 168 -30.00 -58.60 -47.25
C TYR A 168 -30.91 -58.14 -46.09
N GLU A 169 -30.34 -57.49 -45.07
CA GLU A 169 -31.08 -56.86 -43.95
C GLU A 169 -31.94 -57.85 -43.11
N GLN A 170 -31.57 -59.14 -43.05
CA GLN A 170 -32.41 -60.19 -42.46
C GLN A 170 -32.61 -60.07 -40.95
N HIS A 171 -31.66 -59.48 -40.23
CA HIS A 171 -31.67 -59.23 -38.79
C HIS A 171 -31.88 -57.76 -38.46
N SER A 172 -31.95 -56.90 -39.48
CA SER A 172 -32.26 -55.49 -39.32
C SER A 172 -33.69 -55.28 -38.79
N VAL A 173 -33.90 -54.12 -38.18
CA VAL A 173 -35.18 -53.71 -37.59
C VAL A 173 -35.65 -52.38 -38.16
N SER A 174 -36.88 -51.99 -37.83
CA SER A 174 -37.47 -50.71 -38.25
C SER A 174 -38.29 -50.17 -37.09
N THR A 175 -37.60 -49.56 -36.13
CA THR A 175 -38.14 -49.09 -34.86
C THR A 175 -37.74 -47.64 -34.64
N ASN A 176 -38.56 -46.84 -33.96
CA ASN A 176 -38.13 -45.49 -33.60
C ASN A 176 -37.03 -45.57 -32.52
N PRO A 177 -35.82 -45.04 -32.73
CA PRO A 177 -34.68 -45.23 -31.81
C PRO A 177 -34.79 -44.54 -30.45
N VAL A 178 -35.82 -43.71 -30.21
CA VAL A 178 -36.05 -42.97 -28.96
C VAL A 178 -34.78 -42.36 -28.36
N TYR A 179 -34.28 -41.30 -28.99
CA TYR A 179 -33.10 -40.57 -28.51
C TYR A 179 -33.42 -39.62 -27.34
N THR A 180 -32.41 -39.32 -26.52
CA THR A 180 -32.48 -38.32 -25.43
C THR A 180 -32.98 -36.96 -25.95
N SER A 181 -32.50 -36.51 -27.11
CA SER A 181 -33.06 -35.36 -27.82
C SER A 181 -32.83 -35.45 -29.33
N VAL A 182 -33.20 -34.42 -30.09
CA VAL A 182 -32.98 -34.39 -31.55
C VAL A 182 -31.50 -34.28 -31.93
N THR A 183 -30.66 -33.71 -31.07
CA THR A 183 -29.20 -33.53 -31.29
C THR A 183 -28.35 -34.41 -30.39
N ASP A 184 -28.95 -34.92 -29.31
CA ASP A 184 -28.32 -35.88 -28.41
C ASP A 184 -28.83 -37.29 -28.70
N LEU A 185 -28.02 -38.07 -29.40
CA LEU A 185 -28.39 -39.37 -29.97
C LEU A 185 -28.02 -40.57 -29.09
N HIS A 186 -27.82 -40.37 -27.79
CA HIS A 186 -27.87 -41.48 -26.84
C HIS A 186 -29.27 -42.08 -26.82
N LEU A 187 -29.35 -43.40 -26.69
CA LEU A 187 -30.60 -44.13 -26.58
C LEU A 187 -31.22 -43.83 -25.21
N ALA A 188 -32.46 -43.34 -25.18
CA ALA A 188 -33.18 -43.05 -23.95
C ALA A 188 -33.94 -44.28 -23.40
N ASP A 189 -34.05 -45.35 -24.19
CA ASP A 189 -34.65 -46.62 -23.79
C ASP A 189 -33.91 -47.83 -24.39
N ASP A 190 -34.36 -49.03 -24.02
CA ASP A 190 -33.73 -50.29 -24.39
C ASP A 190 -34.21 -50.85 -25.75
N THR A 191 -34.95 -50.08 -26.55
CA THR A 191 -35.62 -50.60 -27.76
C THR A 191 -34.65 -51.13 -28.83
N LEU A 192 -33.47 -50.53 -28.93
CA LEU A 192 -32.39 -50.95 -29.84
C LEU A 192 -31.20 -51.59 -29.11
N ALA A 193 -31.34 -51.80 -27.80
CA ALA A 193 -30.35 -52.49 -26.99
C ALA A 193 -30.35 -53.99 -27.34
N TYR A 194 -29.17 -54.60 -27.33
CA TYR A 194 -28.99 -56.04 -27.52
C TYR A 194 -29.42 -56.62 -28.88
N LEU A 195 -29.57 -55.77 -29.90
CA LEU A 195 -29.98 -56.19 -31.24
C LEU A 195 -28.85 -56.20 -32.27
N GLY A 196 -27.66 -55.73 -31.93
CA GLY A 196 -26.52 -55.61 -32.84
C GLY A 196 -25.67 -56.88 -32.97
N LEU A 197 -24.84 -56.90 -34.01
CA LEU A 197 -23.82 -57.92 -34.26
C LEU A 197 -22.48 -57.53 -33.59
N PRO A 198 -21.82 -58.38 -32.79
CA PRO A 198 -20.49 -58.06 -32.27
C PRO A 198 -19.45 -57.85 -33.39
N ILE A 199 -18.84 -56.66 -33.46
CA ILE A 199 -17.81 -56.31 -34.43
C ILE A 199 -16.49 -56.03 -33.70
N ASP A 200 -15.52 -56.95 -33.78
CA ASP A 200 -14.22 -56.86 -33.09
C ASP A 200 -13.41 -55.57 -33.38
N LEU A 201 -13.71 -54.90 -34.50
CA LEU A 201 -13.06 -53.65 -34.89
C LEU A 201 -13.51 -52.45 -34.03
N ILE A 202 -14.69 -52.52 -33.40
CA ILE A 202 -15.34 -51.44 -32.64
C ILE A 202 -15.75 -52.00 -31.28
N ARG A 203 -14.87 -51.91 -30.28
CA ARG A 203 -15.09 -52.49 -28.93
C ARG A 203 -15.72 -51.54 -27.93
N THR A 204 -15.67 -50.25 -28.19
CA THR A 204 -16.31 -49.21 -27.38
C THR A 204 -17.34 -48.47 -28.21
N ASP A 205 -18.30 -47.84 -27.55
CA ASP A 205 -19.25 -46.92 -28.15
C ASP A 205 -18.64 -45.51 -28.34
N ILE A 206 -19.49 -44.49 -28.53
CA ILE A 206 -19.07 -43.11 -28.76
C ILE A 206 -18.54 -42.41 -27.51
N ASP A 207 -18.95 -42.81 -26.31
CA ASP A 207 -18.52 -42.22 -25.04
C ASP A 207 -17.37 -43.01 -24.38
N GLY A 208 -16.93 -44.08 -25.04
CA GLY A 208 -15.79 -44.89 -24.63
C GLY A 208 -16.17 -46.11 -23.81
N ASP A 209 -17.47 -46.37 -23.67
CA ASP A 209 -18.01 -47.47 -22.91
C ASP A 209 -17.89 -48.79 -23.68
N ASN A 210 -17.49 -49.86 -22.99
CA ASN A 210 -17.38 -51.18 -23.62
C ASN A 210 -18.74 -51.64 -24.14
N ARG A 211 -18.78 -52.04 -25.42
CA ARG A 211 -19.94 -52.68 -26.03
C ARG A 211 -20.14 -54.08 -25.47
N ASP A 212 -21.39 -54.54 -25.39
CA ASP A 212 -21.66 -55.92 -25.02
C ASP A 212 -21.01 -56.89 -26.02
N LEU A 213 -20.32 -57.90 -25.50
CA LEU A 213 -19.49 -58.81 -26.30
C LEU A 213 -20.30 -59.86 -27.08
N VAL A 214 -21.61 -59.97 -26.81
CA VAL A 214 -22.51 -60.98 -27.38
C VAL A 214 -23.62 -60.34 -28.19
N THR A 215 -24.20 -59.25 -27.68
CA THR A 215 -25.32 -58.54 -28.27
C THR A 215 -25.16 -57.03 -27.99
N PRO A 216 -24.33 -56.29 -28.74
CA PRO A 216 -24.21 -54.85 -28.59
C PRO A 216 -25.49 -54.13 -29.00
N SER A 217 -25.62 -52.85 -28.67
CA SER A 217 -26.69 -52.00 -29.18
C SER A 217 -26.49 -51.69 -30.67
N ILE A 218 -27.60 -51.54 -31.41
CA ILE A 218 -27.57 -50.94 -32.74
C ILE A 218 -27.39 -49.43 -32.55
N GLY A 219 -26.46 -48.82 -33.29
CA GLY A 219 -26.13 -47.39 -33.19
C GLY A 219 -24.76 -47.12 -32.58
N ALA A 220 -24.42 -45.83 -32.50
CA ALA A 220 -23.16 -45.32 -31.97
C ALA A 220 -23.06 -45.36 -30.46
N ASP A 221 -24.19 -45.40 -29.77
CA ASP A 221 -24.30 -45.53 -28.31
C ASP A 221 -24.42 -47.00 -27.89
N GLU A 222 -23.99 -47.34 -26.67
CA GLU A 222 -24.32 -48.60 -26.01
C GLU A 222 -25.28 -48.30 -24.85
N TYR A 223 -26.55 -48.65 -25.00
CA TYR A 223 -27.54 -48.33 -23.97
C TYR A 223 -27.16 -48.95 -22.62
N ARG A 224 -26.95 -48.09 -21.63
CA ARG A 224 -26.76 -48.45 -20.22
C ARG A 224 -27.69 -47.63 -19.33
N PRO A 225 -28.37 -48.25 -18.37
CA PRO A 225 -29.03 -47.49 -17.32
C PRO A 225 -27.96 -46.88 -16.38
N PHE A 226 -27.71 -45.57 -16.48
CA PHE A 226 -26.79 -44.88 -15.57
C PHE A 226 -27.34 -44.81 -14.13
N VAL A 227 -26.45 -44.99 -13.14
CA VAL A 227 -26.70 -44.63 -11.73
C VAL A 227 -25.68 -43.54 -11.39
N ASN A 228 -26.13 -42.28 -11.27
CA ASN A 228 -25.27 -41.16 -10.90
C ASN A 228 -24.88 -41.25 -9.41
N THR A 229 -23.59 -41.21 -9.12
CA THR A 229 -23.04 -41.17 -7.77
C THR A 229 -22.61 -39.74 -7.47
N PRO A 230 -23.21 -39.06 -6.46
CA PRO A 230 -22.78 -37.71 -6.10
C PRO A 230 -21.27 -37.65 -5.77
N PRO A 231 -20.61 -36.50 -6.01
CA PRO A 231 -19.23 -36.31 -5.59
C PRO A 231 -19.09 -36.47 -4.07
N ALA A 232 -17.87 -36.77 -3.63
CA ALA A 232 -17.57 -37.01 -2.22
C ALA A 232 -16.38 -36.17 -1.72
N VAL A 233 -16.38 -35.85 -0.42
CA VAL A 233 -15.22 -35.25 0.26
C VAL A 233 -14.20 -36.37 0.55
N ALA A 234 -13.09 -36.38 -0.18
CA ALA A 234 -12.00 -37.34 -0.01
C ALA A 234 -11.03 -36.93 1.11
N SER A 235 -10.70 -35.64 1.19
CA SER A 235 -9.77 -35.09 2.16
C SER A 235 -10.33 -33.80 2.75
N PRO A 236 -11.03 -33.85 3.89
CA PRO A 236 -11.59 -32.66 4.53
C PRO A 236 -10.51 -31.61 4.83
N ILE A 237 -10.87 -30.35 4.68
CA ILE A 237 -10.02 -29.21 5.00
C ILE A 237 -9.99 -29.06 6.54
N PRO A 238 -8.80 -29.03 7.17
CA PRO A 238 -8.73 -28.83 8.61
C PRO A 238 -9.04 -27.39 9.01
N ASP A 239 -9.57 -27.21 10.22
CA ASP A 239 -9.65 -25.89 10.85
C ASP A 239 -8.24 -25.26 10.94
N THR A 240 -8.14 -23.97 10.67
CA THR A 240 -6.86 -23.26 10.61
C THR A 240 -6.89 -21.97 11.45
N SER A 241 -5.71 -21.45 11.77
CA SER A 241 -5.53 -20.15 12.41
C SER A 241 -4.63 -19.29 11.54
N VAL A 242 -4.99 -18.02 11.41
CA VAL A 242 -4.35 -17.06 10.53
C VAL A 242 -4.23 -15.75 11.30
N LEU A 243 -3.08 -15.09 11.19
CA LEU A 243 -2.89 -13.78 11.80
C LEU A 243 -3.76 -12.75 11.07
N VAL A 244 -4.29 -11.80 11.82
CA VAL A 244 -4.94 -10.62 11.23
C VAL A 244 -3.96 -9.91 10.27
N ASN A 245 -4.49 -9.27 9.23
CA ASN A 245 -3.72 -8.51 8.24
C ASN A 245 -2.67 -9.30 7.41
N THR A 246 -2.67 -10.63 7.44
CA THR A 246 -1.91 -11.40 6.44
C THR A 246 -2.60 -11.33 5.08
N ALA A 247 -1.81 -11.08 4.01
CA ALA A 247 -2.28 -11.06 2.63
C ALA A 247 -3.07 -12.33 2.22
N ILE A 248 -3.70 -12.30 1.04
CA ILE A 248 -4.46 -13.45 0.48
C ILE A 248 -3.58 -14.72 0.52
N PHE A 249 -4.04 -15.76 1.19
CA PHE A 249 -3.31 -17.03 1.27
C PHE A 249 -4.04 -18.16 0.53
N ASN A 250 -3.25 -18.98 -0.16
CA ASN A 250 -3.71 -20.19 -0.82
C ASN A 250 -3.98 -21.26 0.25
N MET A 251 -5.22 -21.71 0.36
CA MET A 251 -5.60 -22.75 1.32
C MET A 251 -5.28 -24.14 0.78
N VAL A 252 -5.93 -24.52 -0.32
CA VAL A 252 -5.88 -25.89 -0.83
C VAL A 252 -6.37 -25.94 -2.28
N LEU A 253 -5.88 -26.94 -3.03
CA LEU A 253 -6.42 -27.29 -4.34
C LEU A 253 -7.66 -28.18 -4.17
N LEU A 254 -8.82 -27.73 -4.64
CA LEU A 254 -10.11 -28.39 -4.38
C LEU A 254 -10.25 -29.76 -5.04
N ASP A 255 -9.54 -30.02 -6.14
CA ASP A 255 -9.42 -31.36 -6.75
C ASP A 255 -8.73 -32.41 -5.86
N THR A 256 -8.09 -31.98 -4.78
CA THR A 256 -7.53 -32.89 -3.75
C THR A 256 -8.49 -33.13 -2.59
N VAL A 257 -9.50 -32.26 -2.45
CA VAL A 257 -10.51 -32.29 -1.39
C VAL A 257 -11.71 -33.10 -1.83
N PHE A 258 -12.17 -32.89 -3.07
CA PHE A 258 -13.34 -33.55 -3.65
C PHE A 258 -12.95 -34.55 -4.72
N ILE A 259 -13.67 -35.68 -4.77
CA ILE A 259 -13.52 -36.68 -5.82
C ILE A 259 -14.88 -37.02 -6.41
N ASP A 260 -14.88 -37.34 -7.70
CA ASP A 260 -15.98 -37.98 -8.38
C ASP A 260 -15.51 -39.31 -8.99
N THR A 261 -16.33 -40.36 -8.86
CA THR A 261 -16.03 -41.69 -9.40
C THR A 261 -16.67 -41.94 -10.75
N ASP A 262 -17.58 -41.07 -11.19
CA ASP A 262 -18.31 -41.22 -12.44
C ASP A 262 -17.42 -40.77 -13.63
N PRO A 263 -17.11 -41.67 -14.59
CA PRO A 263 -16.17 -41.34 -15.66
C PRO A 263 -16.72 -40.25 -16.59
N GLY A 264 -15.99 -39.14 -16.72
CA GLY A 264 -16.31 -38.05 -17.65
C GLY A 264 -16.99 -36.85 -17.01
N ASP A 265 -17.29 -36.91 -15.71
CA ASP A 265 -17.84 -35.76 -14.97
C ASP A 265 -16.75 -34.72 -14.64
N GLU A 266 -17.07 -33.45 -14.94
CA GLU A 266 -16.25 -32.29 -14.58
C GLU A 266 -16.85 -31.63 -13.33
N LEU A 267 -16.03 -31.44 -12.29
CA LEU A 267 -16.46 -30.81 -11.06
C LEU A 267 -16.43 -29.29 -11.18
N VAL A 268 -17.52 -28.66 -10.75
CA VAL A 268 -17.62 -27.20 -10.60
C VAL A 268 -17.53 -26.84 -9.13
N PHE A 269 -16.55 -26.02 -8.78
CA PHE A 269 -16.33 -25.58 -7.39
C PHE A 269 -16.98 -24.25 -7.06
N SER A 270 -17.44 -24.14 -5.81
CA SER A 270 -17.91 -22.88 -5.22
C SER A 270 -17.51 -22.77 -3.76
N SER A 271 -17.44 -21.55 -3.23
CA SER A 271 -17.16 -21.30 -1.82
C SER A 271 -18.06 -20.20 -1.25
N SER A 272 -18.29 -20.23 0.06
CA SER A 272 -18.96 -19.17 0.80
C SER A 272 -18.41 -19.06 2.22
N SER A 273 -18.44 -17.84 2.77
CA SER A 273 -18.15 -17.53 4.17
C SER A 273 -19.43 -17.08 4.89
N ASP A 274 -19.58 -17.45 6.16
CA ASP A 274 -20.64 -16.94 7.04
C ASP A 274 -20.34 -15.56 7.62
N ASN A 275 -19.11 -15.08 7.45
CA ASN A 275 -18.61 -13.85 8.03
C ASN A 275 -18.35 -12.81 6.94
N VAL A 276 -18.94 -11.62 7.08
CA VAL A 276 -18.80 -10.52 6.13
C VAL A 276 -17.37 -9.97 6.04
N ASN A 277 -16.56 -10.22 7.06
CA ASN A 277 -15.16 -9.78 7.12
C ASN A 277 -14.17 -10.85 6.64
N VAL A 278 -14.63 -12.02 6.20
CA VAL A 278 -13.78 -13.08 5.66
C VAL A 278 -14.32 -13.51 4.31
N PHE A 279 -13.53 -13.33 3.27
CA PHE A 279 -13.90 -13.66 1.89
C PHE A 279 -13.22 -14.96 1.46
N SER A 280 -13.99 -15.85 0.86
CA SER A 280 -13.48 -17.05 0.18
C SER A 280 -13.62 -16.89 -1.33
N THR A 281 -12.55 -17.14 -2.07
CA THR A 281 -12.54 -17.10 -3.54
C THR A 281 -11.90 -18.36 -4.11
N ILE A 282 -12.23 -18.70 -5.35
CA ILE A 282 -11.64 -19.84 -6.06
C ILE A 282 -11.09 -19.33 -7.38
N GLU A 283 -9.82 -19.62 -7.64
CA GLU A 283 -9.17 -19.32 -8.91
C GLU A 283 -8.27 -20.50 -9.29
N SER A 284 -8.49 -21.05 -10.49
CA SER A 284 -7.82 -22.27 -10.97
C SER A 284 -7.91 -23.41 -9.95
N ASP A 285 -9.12 -23.65 -9.44
CA ASP A 285 -9.47 -24.70 -8.45
C ASP A 285 -8.80 -24.56 -7.08
N ILE A 286 -8.05 -23.48 -6.84
CA ILE A 286 -7.43 -23.19 -5.54
C ILE A 286 -8.37 -22.31 -4.71
N LEU A 287 -8.77 -22.81 -3.53
CA LEU A 287 -9.47 -22.02 -2.52
C LEU A 287 -8.50 -21.02 -1.90
N ARG A 288 -8.90 -19.75 -1.88
CA ARG A 288 -8.16 -18.65 -1.25
C ARG A 288 -9.04 -17.96 -0.22
N ILE A 289 -8.40 -17.47 0.84
CA ILE A 289 -9.07 -16.70 1.89
C ILE A 289 -8.43 -15.31 1.97
N ARG A 290 -9.27 -14.29 2.10
CA ARG A 290 -8.91 -12.91 2.39
C ARG A 290 -9.70 -12.45 3.60
N VAL A 291 -9.06 -11.72 4.51
CA VAL A 291 -9.72 -11.14 5.68
C VAL A 291 -9.73 -9.61 5.52
N VAL A 292 -10.78 -8.95 6.00
CA VAL A 292 -10.81 -7.48 6.16
C VAL A 292 -9.72 -7.08 7.17
N THR A 293 -9.09 -5.94 6.94
CA THR A 293 -8.08 -5.39 7.86
C THR A 293 -8.61 -5.28 9.29
N ASP A 294 -7.76 -5.59 10.26
CA ASP A 294 -7.98 -5.50 11.72
C ASP A 294 -9.13 -6.33 12.27
N TYR A 295 -9.65 -7.26 11.47
CA TYR A 295 -10.66 -8.21 11.94
C TYR A 295 -10.02 -9.37 12.70
N THR A 296 -10.32 -9.49 14.00
CA THR A 296 -10.09 -10.72 14.77
C THR A 296 -11.40 -11.46 15.02
N GLY A 297 -11.35 -12.79 15.04
CA GLY A 297 -12.53 -13.61 15.27
C GLY A 297 -12.48 -14.92 14.53
N GLN A 298 -13.63 -15.34 13.99
CA GLN A 298 -13.78 -16.65 13.38
C GLN A 298 -14.73 -16.57 12.20
N ALA A 299 -14.44 -17.33 11.15
CA ALA A 299 -15.36 -17.56 10.04
C ALA A 299 -15.50 -19.06 9.76
N THR A 300 -16.72 -19.46 9.42
CA THR A 300 -17.02 -20.77 8.88
C THR A 300 -17.01 -20.67 7.36
N ILE A 301 -16.12 -21.43 6.72
CA ILE A 301 -16.03 -21.51 5.26
C ILE A 301 -16.68 -22.82 4.79
N VAL A 302 -17.52 -22.70 3.77
CA VAL A 302 -18.14 -23.84 3.08
C VAL A 302 -17.57 -23.91 1.68
N ALA A 303 -16.82 -24.97 1.37
CA ALA A 303 -16.42 -25.31 0.01
C ALA A 303 -17.38 -26.36 -0.56
N SER A 304 -17.77 -26.23 -1.81
CA SER A 304 -18.70 -27.17 -2.47
C SER A 304 -18.18 -27.59 -3.83
N ALA A 305 -18.40 -28.85 -4.19
CA ALA A 305 -18.19 -29.40 -5.53
C ALA A 305 -19.52 -29.89 -6.10
N THR A 306 -19.80 -29.57 -7.36
CA THR A 306 -21.04 -29.92 -8.06
C THR A 306 -20.72 -30.68 -9.34
N ASP A 307 -21.43 -31.77 -9.61
CA ASP A 307 -21.32 -32.57 -10.84
C ASP A 307 -22.26 -32.06 -11.96
N LEU A 308 -22.23 -32.73 -13.12
CA LEU A 308 -23.04 -32.39 -14.31
C LEU A 308 -24.56 -32.49 -14.05
N TYR A 309 -24.98 -33.22 -13.02
CA TYR A 309 -26.38 -33.47 -12.65
C TYR A 309 -26.81 -32.70 -11.39
N SER A 310 -26.02 -31.72 -10.97
CA SER A 310 -26.29 -30.86 -9.81
C SER A 310 -26.30 -31.59 -8.46
N ALA A 311 -25.68 -32.77 -8.35
CA ALA A 311 -25.39 -33.37 -7.06
C ALA A 311 -24.20 -32.63 -6.42
N VAL A 312 -24.27 -32.40 -5.11
CA VAL A 312 -23.34 -31.49 -4.42
C VAL A 312 -22.68 -32.16 -3.22
N ALA A 313 -21.35 -32.15 -3.20
CA ALA A 313 -20.54 -32.41 -2.02
C ALA A 313 -20.22 -31.08 -1.31
N ARG A 314 -20.16 -31.09 0.03
CA ARG A 314 -19.75 -29.93 0.81
C ARG A 314 -18.75 -30.33 1.88
N ASP A 315 -17.74 -29.50 2.04
CA ASP A 315 -16.84 -29.52 3.18
C ASP A 315 -16.98 -28.19 3.95
N THR A 316 -16.84 -28.25 5.27
CA THR A 316 -17.04 -27.08 6.14
C THR A 316 -15.96 -27.05 7.20
N PHE A 317 -15.24 -25.95 7.29
CA PHE A 317 -14.12 -25.77 8.21
C PHE A 317 -14.10 -24.36 8.79
N ILE A 318 -13.35 -24.20 9.87
CA ILE A 318 -13.20 -22.95 10.61
C ILE A 318 -11.87 -22.30 10.27
N VAL A 319 -11.91 -20.99 10.02
CA VAL A 319 -10.74 -20.11 10.03
C VAL A 319 -10.82 -19.25 11.30
N ASN A 320 -9.82 -19.37 12.17
CA ASN A 320 -9.64 -18.48 13.32
C ASN A 320 -8.70 -17.35 12.92
N ILE A 321 -9.12 -16.11 13.12
CA ILE A 321 -8.32 -14.92 12.83
C ILE A 321 -7.85 -14.38 14.17
N VAL A 322 -6.55 -14.53 14.42
CA VAL A 322 -5.92 -14.22 15.71
C VAL A 322 -5.15 -12.90 15.62
N PRO A 323 -5.07 -12.11 16.70
CA PRO A 323 -4.34 -10.84 16.72
C PRO A 323 -2.86 -11.04 16.41
N LEU A 324 -2.20 -9.96 15.99
CA LEU A 324 -0.75 -9.91 15.91
C LEU A 324 -0.16 -10.11 17.32
N GLY A 325 0.97 -10.82 17.39
CA GLY A 325 1.77 -10.88 18.62
C GLY A 325 2.69 -9.67 18.72
N GLU A 326 3.33 -9.47 19.88
CA GLU A 326 4.30 -8.37 20.02
C GLU A 326 5.41 -8.43 18.97
N GLY A 327 5.76 -7.27 18.43
CA GLY A 327 6.85 -7.09 17.47
C GLY A 327 6.41 -6.41 16.17
N PHE A 328 7.29 -6.51 15.16
CA PHE A 328 7.13 -5.81 13.89
C PHE A 328 6.50 -6.68 12.80
N TRP A 329 5.51 -6.14 12.10
CA TRP A 329 4.73 -6.81 11.07
C TRP A 329 4.67 -5.98 9.80
N VAL A 330 5.26 -6.48 8.72
CA VAL A 330 5.15 -5.83 7.40
C VAL A 330 3.72 -6.01 6.89
N THR A 331 3.04 -4.90 6.59
CA THR A 331 1.66 -4.92 6.11
C THR A 331 1.59 -5.19 4.61
N SER A 332 0.39 -5.49 4.10
CA SER A 332 0.14 -5.66 2.66
C SER A 332 -0.50 -4.43 2.01
N ILE A 333 -0.25 -3.23 2.56
CA ILE A 333 -0.76 -1.98 2.00
C ILE A 333 -0.07 -1.73 0.65
N ASP A 334 -0.86 -1.40 -0.37
CA ASP A 334 -0.37 -1.14 -1.71
C ASP A 334 0.05 0.34 -1.82
N LEU A 335 1.36 0.57 -1.79
CA LEU A 335 1.96 1.88 -1.98
C LEU A 335 2.79 1.86 -3.27
N ASP A 336 2.93 3.03 -3.91
CA ASP A 336 3.96 3.22 -4.94
C ASP A 336 5.32 2.82 -4.37
N SER A 337 5.90 1.75 -4.92
CA SER A 337 7.25 1.30 -4.59
C SER A 337 8.28 2.32 -5.07
N ILE A 338 8.94 3.02 -4.14
CA ILE A 338 9.89 4.09 -4.44
C ILE A 338 11.26 3.86 -3.78
N SER A 339 12.26 4.55 -4.31
CA SER A 339 13.57 4.77 -3.69
C SER A 339 14.04 6.18 -3.98
N HIS A 340 15.15 6.65 -3.40
CA HIS A 340 15.68 8.01 -3.66
C HIS A 340 14.64 9.11 -3.38
N GLY A 341 13.85 8.87 -2.35
CA GLY A 341 12.66 9.61 -2.04
C GLY A 341 12.69 10.21 -0.65
N SER A 342 11.53 10.72 -0.24
CA SER A 342 11.24 11.21 1.10
C SER A 342 9.80 10.88 1.44
N VAL A 343 9.52 10.67 2.71
CA VAL A 343 8.19 10.40 3.26
C VAL A 343 7.93 11.31 4.45
N ALA A 344 6.67 11.68 4.69
CA ALA A 344 6.27 12.46 5.87
C ALA A 344 4.84 12.12 6.28
N TRP A 345 4.63 11.88 7.57
CA TRP A 345 3.32 11.73 8.18
C TRP A 345 2.70 13.10 8.49
N GLY A 346 1.41 13.26 8.22
CA GLY A 346 0.64 14.45 8.56
C GLY A 346 -0.86 14.20 8.45
N ASP A 347 -1.65 14.56 9.45
CA ASP A 347 -3.13 14.54 9.42
C ASP A 347 -3.63 15.80 8.68
N TYR A 348 -3.75 15.69 7.35
CA TYR A 348 -4.01 16.86 6.49
C TYR A 348 -5.50 17.21 6.42
N ASP A 349 -6.40 16.28 6.70
CA ASP A 349 -7.85 16.52 6.70
C ASP A 349 -8.46 16.67 8.10
N ALA A 350 -7.62 16.65 9.13
CA ALA A 350 -7.93 16.92 10.53
C ALA A 350 -8.95 15.92 11.11
N ASP A 351 -8.90 14.67 10.68
CA ASP A 351 -9.78 13.60 11.14
C ASP A 351 -9.19 12.78 12.29
N GLY A 352 -7.91 12.98 12.60
CA GLY A 352 -7.18 12.32 13.67
C GLY A 352 -6.46 11.04 13.25
N ASP A 353 -6.42 10.68 11.96
CA ASP A 353 -5.59 9.62 11.41
C ASP A 353 -4.39 10.24 10.66
N LEU A 354 -3.16 9.74 10.87
CA LEU A 354 -1.98 10.29 10.15
C LEU A 354 -1.98 9.88 8.68
N ASP A 355 -1.95 10.84 7.75
CA ASP A 355 -1.82 10.61 6.31
C ASP A 355 -0.36 10.61 5.85
N LEU A 356 -0.10 10.00 4.70
CA LEU A 356 1.25 9.83 4.17
C LEU A 356 1.50 10.67 2.92
N LEU A 357 2.45 11.61 3.00
CA LEU A 357 3.10 12.23 1.84
C LEU A 357 4.32 11.40 1.43
N LEU A 358 4.41 11.06 0.14
CA LEU A 358 5.48 10.22 -0.41
C LEU A 358 5.99 10.79 -1.73
N THR A 359 7.31 10.92 -1.88
CA THR A 359 7.98 11.34 -3.12
C THR A 359 9.13 10.41 -3.47
N GLY A 360 9.40 10.11 -4.74
CA GLY A 360 10.56 9.29 -5.10
C GLY A 360 10.58 8.70 -6.50
N TRP A 361 11.55 7.80 -6.72
CA TRP A 361 11.81 7.14 -8.01
C TRP A 361 11.20 5.74 -8.10
N LEU A 362 10.39 5.51 -9.15
CA LEU A 362 9.65 4.27 -9.42
C LEU A 362 10.50 3.17 -10.12
N GLY A 363 11.81 3.33 -10.22
CA GLY A 363 12.72 2.29 -10.73
C GLY A 363 12.95 2.28 -12.25
N THR A 364 12.26 3.13 -13.02
CA THR A 364 12.47 3.29 -14.47
C THR A 364 12.93 4.70 -14.83
N GLU A 365 13.68 4.84 -15.93
CA GLU A 365 14.35 6.09 -16.32
C GLU A 365 13.39 7.31 -16.30
N PHE A 366 13.71 8.28 -15.44
CA PHE A 366 12.97 9.55 -15.25
C PHE A 366 11.49 9.41 -14.89
N ASN A 367 11.12 8.32 -14.24
CA ASN A 367 9.77 8.07 -13.72
C ASN A 367 9.72 8.31 -12.21
N TYR A 368 9.25 9.50 -11.82
CA TYR A 368 9.18 9.94 -10.43
C TYR A 368 7.74 10.19 -10.01
N THR A 369 7.44 9.96 -8.74
CA THR A 369 6.11 10.08 -8.16
C THR A 369 6.11 11.03 -6.97
N SER A 370 4.97 11.65 -6.72
CA SER A 370 4.64 12.42 -5.52
C SER A 370 3.17 12.15 -5.25
N LYS A 371 2.83 11.57 -4.10
CA LYS A 371 1.47 11.15 -3.75
C LYS A 371 1.15 11.45 -2.29
N ILE A 372 -0.13 11.68 -2.04
CA ILE A 372 -0.72 11.67 -0.70
C ILE A 372 -1.60 10.43 -0.62
N TYR A 373 -1.41 9.63 0.43
CA TYR A 373 -2.30 8.55 0.81
C TYR A 373 -3.07 8.98 2.04
N ARG A 374 -4.39 9.08 1.92
CA ARG A 374 -5.27 9.37 3.04
C ARG A 374 -5.43 8.13 3.89
N ASN A 375 -5.34 8.28 5.19
CA ASN A 375 -5.54 7.22 6.14
C ASN A 375 -7.00 7.17 6.59
N ASP A 376 -7.64 6.02 6.48
CA ASP A 376 -8.96 5.79 7.05
C ASP A 376 -8.85 4.69 8.11
N ALA A 377 -8.55 5.06 9.34
CA ALA A 377 -8.40 4.17 10.49
C ALA A 377 -7.45 2.98 10.22
N GLY A 378 -6.19 3.27 9.86
CA GLY A 378 -5.15 2.27 9.57
C GLY A 378 -5.18 1.70 8.15
N ASN A 379 -6.04 2.22 7.27
CA ASN A 379 -6.09 1.83 5.87
C ASN A 379 -5.71 3.01 4.97
N LEU A 380 -4.47 3.00 4.48
CA LEU A 380 -3.98 4.02 3.54
C LEU A 380 -4.61 3.84 2.15
N ILE A 381 -5.22 4.90 1.66
CA ILE A 381 -5.89 4.99 0.36
C ILE A 381 -5.24 6.09 -0.48
N GLU A 382 -4.80 5.75 -1.68
CA GLU A 382 -4.30 6.75 -2.63
C GLU A 382 -5.38 7.81 -2.94
N THR A 383 -5.01 9.09 -2.88
CA THR A 383 -5.89 10.20 -3.22
C THR A 383 -5.84 10.53 -4.72
N ASP A 384 -6.90 11.16 -5.25
CA ASP A 384 -6.93 11.68 -6.62
C ASP A 384 -6.15 13.02 -6.78
N ILE A 385 -5.40 13.45 -5.76
CA ILE A 385 -4.66 14.71 -5.75
C ILE A 385 -3.48 14.62 -6.72
N THR A 386 -3.43 15.53 -7.69
CA THR A 386 -2.36 15.53 -8.69
C THR A 386 -1.20 16.43 -8.26
N ILE A 387 -0.05 15.82 -7.99
CA ILE A 387 1.18 16.50 -7.57
C ILE A 387 2.27 16.27 -8.63
N GLN A 388 3.17 17.25 -8.80
CA GLN A 388 4.33 17.06 -9.66
C GLN A 388 5.23 15.97 -9.05
N GLY A 389 5.37 14.84 -9.75
CA GLY A 389 6.28 13.77 -9.33
C GLY A 389 7.73 14.27 -9.25
N VAL A 390 8.42 13.97 -8.14
CA VAL A 390 9.83 14.33 -7.93
C VAL A 390 10.64 13.19 -7.30
N SER A 391 11.95 13.23 -7.48
CA SER A 391 12.91 12.43 -6.71
C SER A 391 14.09 13.31 -6.32
N SER A 392 14.36 13.41 -5.02
CA SER A 392 15.49 14.20 -4.50
C SER A 392 16.79 13.41 -4.54
N GLY A 393 16.75 12.11 -4.28
CA GLY A 393 17.96 11.31 -4.06
C GLY A 393 18.60 11.50 -2.68
N SER A 394 17.96 12.27 -1.79
CA SER A 394 18.28 12.42 -0.38
C SER A 394 17.00 12.33 0.46
N ASP A 395 17.15 11.99 1.73
CA ASP A 395 16.09 11.98 2.74
C ASP A 395 15.66 13.41 3.13
N LYS A 396 14.50 13.55 3.79
CA LYS A 396 13.94 14.84 4.28
C LYS A 396 13.73 15.90 3.20
N ALA A 397 13.31 15.47 2.01
CA ALA A 397 13.09 16.33 0.84
C ALA A 397 11.64 16.83 0.68
N CYS A 398 10.72 16.32 1.52
CA CYS A 398 9.34 16.80 1.64
C CYS A 398 8.96 16.97 3.11
N ALA A 399 8.12 17.94 3.43
CA ALA A 399 7.66 18.19 4.78
C ALA A 399 6.28 18.87 4.80
N TRP A 400 5.47 18.53 5.79
CA TRP A 400 4.22 19.19 6.13
C TRP A 400 4.46 20.43 7.02
N THR A 401 3.57 21.42 6.93
CA THR A 401 3.58 22.65 7.75
C THR A 401 2.18 23.30 7.71
N ASP A 402 1.93 24.28 8.56
CA ASP A 402 0.80 25.22 8.43
C ASP A 402 1.44 26.59 8.25
N PHE A 403 1.86 26.90 7.03
CA PHE A 403 2.76 28.06 6.81
C PHE A 403 1.99 29.38 6.85
N ASN A 404 0.67 29.35 6.67
CA ASN A 404 -0.19 30.53 6.66
C ASN A 404 -1.04 30.69 7.92
N ASN A 405 -0.85 29.81 8.92
CA ASN A 405 -1.57 29.79 10.20
C ASN A 405 -3.10 29.73 10.01
N ASP A 406 -3.57 28.98 9.02
CA ASP A 406 -4.99 28.81 8.73
C ASP A 406 -5.60 27.51 9.30
N GLY A 407 -4.76 26.65 9.87
CA GLY A 407 -5.14 25.39 10.50
C GLY A 407 -5.23 24.19 9.56
N GLN A 408 -4.85 24.38 8.30
CA GLN A 408 -4.77 23.33 7.29
C GLN A 408 -3.29 22.98 7.05
N LEU A 409 -3.00 21.69 6.88
CA LEU A 409 -1.62 21.29 6.60
C LEU A 409 -1.31 21.47 5.12
N ASP A 410 -0.31 22.31 4.87
CA ASP A 410 0.38 22.51 3.60
C ASP A 410 1.63 21.64 3.52
N PHE A 411 2.23 21.54 2.33
CA PHE A 411 3.51 20.83 2.21
C PHE A 411 4.44 21.41 1.17
N ILE A 412 5.73 21.16 1.37
CA ILE A 412 6.77 21.46 0.39
C ILE A 412 7.40 20.18 -0.16
N ILE A 413 7.76 20.18 -1.44
CA ILE A 413 8.55 19.12 -2.07
C ILE A 413 9.76 19.69 -2.81
N THR A 414 10.87 18.93 -2.78
CA THR A 414 12.09 19.23 -3.53
C THR A 414 12.59 18.03 -4.35
N GLY A 415 13.30 18.28 -5.45
CA GLY A 415 13.92 17.21 -6.25
C GLY A 415 13.99 17.50 -7.75
N VAL A 416 14.21 16.44 -8.53
CA VAL A 416 14.16 16.49 -10.00
C VAL A 416 12.75 16.20 -10.49
N LYS A 417 12.23 16.99 -11.45
CA LYS A 417 10.90 16.78 -12.02
C LYS A 417 10.77 15.47 -12.81
N ASN A 418 9.63 14.81 -12.66
CA ASN A 418 9.20 13.68 -13.48
C ASN A 418 9.22 14.05 -14.98
N GLY A 419 9.85 13.21 -15.80
CA GLY A 419 9.99 13.45 -17.25
C GLY A 419 10.96 14.57 -17.67
N ALA A 420 11.58 15.29 -16.73
CA ALA A 420 12.49 16.40 -17.01
C ALA A 420 13.76 16.35 -16.12
N PRO A 421 14.73 15.46 -16.42
CA PRO A 421 15.85 15.15 -15.53
C PRO A 421 16.86 16.28 -15.27
N THR A 422 16.77 17.37 -16.04
CA THR A 422 17.62 18.56 -15.90
C THR A 422 16.88 19.72 -15.23
N GLU A 423 15.63 19.54 -14.82
CA GLU A 423 14.84 20.57 -14.14
C GLU A 423 14.70 20.20 -12.66
N TYR A 424 15.40 20.94 -11.80
CA TYR A 424 15.18 20.88 -10.35
C TYR A 424 13.91 21.64 -9.98
N TYR A 425 13.33 21.27 -8.85
CA TYR A 425 12.02 21.72 -8.43
C TYR A 425 12.00 21.90 -6.92
N THR A 426 11.53 23.07 -6.49
CA THR A 426 11.14 23.37 -5.11
C THR A 426 9.77 24.00 -5.19
N MET A 427 8.77 23.41 -4.54
CA MET A 427 7.41 23.93 -4.61
C MET A 427 6.66 23.70 -3.30
N LEU A 428 6.03 24.76 -2.82
CA LEU A 428 5.06 24.74 -1.74
C LEU A 428 3.66 24.52 -2.31
N TYR A 429 2.87 23.69 -1.68
CA TYR A 429 1.49 23.39 -2.03
C TYR A 429 0.61 23.82 -0.87
N GLU A 430 -0.23 24.82 -1.13
CA GLU A 430 -1.20 25.35 -0.17
C GLU A 430 -2.49 24.53 -0.22
N GLN A 431 -2.97 24.09 0.93
CA GLN A 431 -4.24 23.41 1.10
C GLN A 431 -5.39 24.41 1.21
N ASN A 432 -6.46 24.17 0.44
CA ASN A 432 -7.72 24.87 0.59
C ASN A 432 -8.88 23.88 0.52
N ASP A 433 -9.44 23.50 1.67
CA ASP A 433 -10.55 22.54 1.82
C ASP A 433 -10.27 21.20 1.08
N GLY A 434 -9.07 20.64 1.30
CA GLY A 434 -8.63 19.38 0.68
C GLY A 434 -8.15 19.50 -0.78
N VAL A 435 -8.10 20.72 -1.33
CA VAL A 435 -7.49 20.99 -2.64
C VAL A 435 -6.11 21.59 -2.45
N PHE A 436 -5.07 20.92 -2.95
CA PHE A 436 -3.70 21.42 -2.93
C PHE A 436 -3.36 22.19 -4.20
N THR A 437 -2.91 23.45 -4.03
CA THR A 437 -2.49 24.31 -5.14
C THR A 437 -1.02 24.72 -5.00
N PRO A 438 -0.20 24.59 -6.05
CA PRO A 438 1.20 25.02 -5.98
C PRO A 438 1.31 26.54 -5.91
N VAL A 439 2.06 27.05 -4.93
CA VAL A 439 2.32 28.48 -4.72
C VAL A 439 3.80 28.75 -4.91
N ASP A 440 4.11 29.61 -5.89
CA ASP A 440 5.49 29.95 -6.26
C ASP A 440 5.95 31.24 -5.56
N TYR A 441 6.65 31.07 -4.43
CA TYR A 441 7.35 32.15 -3.72
C TYR A 441 8.77 32.41 -4.26
N ASN A 442 9.14 31.83 -5.41
CA ASN A 442 10.46 31.90 -6.01
C ASN A 442 11.58 31.31 -5.15
N PHE A 443 11.29 30.23 -4.42
CA PHE A 443 12.32 29.45 -3.75
C PHE A 443 13.34 28.91 -4.75
N HIS A 444 14.58 28.76 -4.30
CA HIS A 444 15.61 28.18 -5.17
C HIS A 444 15.30 26.71 -5.45
N ASN A 445 15.27 26.34 -6.73
CA ASN A 445 15.03 24.96 -7.16
C ASN A 445 16.24 24.08 -6.84
N VAL A 446 16.03 23.06 -6.01
CA VAL A 446 17.09 22.14 -5.56
C VAL A 446 16.72 20.66 -5.73
N THR A 447 17.75 19.81 -5.72
CA THR A 447 17.65 18.34 -5.61
C THR A 447 18.76 17.83 -4.70
N SER A 448 18.75 16.53 -4.34
CA SER A 448 19.72 15.96 -3.41
C SER A 448 19.76 16.81 -2.15
N SER A 449 18.56 17.16 -1.71
CA SER A 449 18.25 18.26 -0.82
C SER A 449 17.51 17.78 0.41
N SER A 450 17.57 18.61 1.44
CA SER A 450 16.78 18.52 2.67
C SER A 450 16.13 19.87 2.94
N VAL A 451 14.97 19.81 3.57
CA VAL A 451 14.17 20.96 4.01
C VAL A 451 13.69 20.75 5.44
N ASP A 452 13.53 21.85 6.18
CA ASP A 452 12.98 21.81 7.53
C ASP A 452 12.22 23.11 7.87
N TRP A 453 11.24 23.01 8.76
CA TRP A 453 10.35 24.10 9.17
C TRP A 453 10.43 24.35 10.67
N ALA A 454 10.70 25.60 11.06
CA ALA A 454 10.67 26.03 12.46
C ALA A 454 10.48 27.55 12.56
N ASP A 455 9.99 28.05 13.68
CA ASP A 455 9.91 29.50 13.95
C ASP A 455 11.29 29.99 14.41
N TYR A 456 12.14 30.40 13.46
CA TYR A 456 13.56 30.67 13.72
C TYR A 456 13.79 32.05 14.34
N ASP A 457 13.01 33.06 13.95
CA ASP A 457 13.13 34.40 14.53
C ASP A 457 12.14 34.67 15.68
N ASN A 458 11.45 33.62 16.12
CA ASN A 458 10.53 33.57 17.24
C ASN A 458 9.34 34.53 17.06
N ASP A 459 8.89 34.78 15.82
CA ASP A 459 7.79 35.70 15.51
C ASP A 459 6.41 35.02 15.37
N GLY A 460 6.41 33.69 15.34
CA GLY A 460 5.24 32.82 15.34
C GLY A 460 4.92 32.16 14.00
N ASP A 461 5.59 32.57 12.92
CA ASP A 461 5.42 32.01 11.59
C ASP A 461 6.50 30.91 11.33
N TYR A 462 6.13 29.80 10.68
CA TYR A 462 7.12 28.75 10.35
C TYR A 462 8.04 29.20 9.22
N ASP A 463 9.34 29.30 9.49
CA ASP A 463 10.42 29.61 8.55
C ASP A 463 10.98 28.37 7.87
N LEU A 464 11.44 28.54 6.63
CA LEU A 464 11.91 27.44 5.79
C LEU A 464 13.43 27.42 5.66
N LEU A 465 14.04 26.31 6.03
CA LEU A 465 15.43 25.98 5.74
C LEU A 465 15.51 25.11 4.48
N ILE A 466 16.38 25.46 3.53
CA ILE A 466 16.68 24.67 2.33
C ILE A 466 18.18 24.49 2.19
N ASN A 467 18.62 23.26 1.93
CA ASN A 467 19.98 22.98 1.47
C ASN A 467 19.96 21.90 0.38
N GLY A 468 20.80 22.00 -0.64
CA GLY A 468 20.91 20.98 -1.68
C GLY A 468 21.63 21.43 -2.93
N LYS A 469 21.51 20.63 -3.99
CA LYS A 469 22.07 20.92 -5.30
C LYS A 469 21.13 21.80 -6.13
N GLY A 470 21.55 23.02 -6.45
CA GLY A 470 20.85 23.91 -7.38
C GLY A 470 21.29 23.71 -8.84
N ASN A 471 20.55 24.29 -9.78
CA ASN A 471 20.76 24.09 -11.23
C ASN A 471 22.15 24.57 -11.71
N ASP A 472 22.63 25.68 -11.16
CA ASP A 472 23.92 26.30 -11.53
C ASP A 472 25.03 26.02 -10.50
N SER A 473 24.67 25.95 -9.22
CA SER A 473 25.54 25.64 -8.09
C SER A 473 24.71 25.07 -6.96
N ASP A 474 25.36 24.42 -5.99
CA ASP A 474 24.71 24.07 -4.73
C ASP A 474 24.15 25.33 -4.06
N TYR A 475 23.08 25.14 -3.30
CA TYR A 475 22.31 26.20 -2.69
C TYR A 475 21.98 25.86 -1.23
N ALA A 476 22.12 26.87 -0.37
CA ALA A 476 21.73 26.87 1.03
C ALA A 476 21.03 28.20 1.32
N GLY A 477 19.90 28.16 2.03
CA GLY A 477 19.15 29.36 2.34
C GLY A 477 18.14 29.16 3.45
N ILE A 478 17.92 30.24 4.22
CA ILE A 478 16.82 30.39 5.15
C ILE A 478 15.84 31.39 4.53
N TYR A 479 14.56 31.06 4.57
CA TYR A 479 13.49 31.93 4.10
C TYR A 479 12.58 32.20 5.29
N THR A 480 12.64 33.42 5.83
CA THR A 480 11.74 33.79 6.91
C THR A 480 10.35 34.05 6.35
N ASN A 481 9.35 33.56 7.06
CA ASN A 481 7.97 33.58 6.66
C ASN A 481 7.29 34.83 7.22
N ASP A 482 7.13 35.84 6.37
CA ASP A 482 6.43 37.06 6.75
C ASP A 482 5.21 37.28 5.84
N ILE A 483 4.53 36.20 5.44
CA ILE A 483 3.40 36.30 4.51
C ILE A 483 2.20 37.01 5.15
N ASN A 484 2.03 36.86 6.46
CA ASN A 484 0.94 37.46 7.20
C ASN A 484 1.06 39.00 7.29
N ASN A 485 2.27 39.56 7.21
CA ASN A 485 2.47 41.01 7.18
C ASN A 485 2.85 41.56 5.80
N THR A 486 3.61 40.82 4.98
CA THR A 486 4.14 41.30 3.69
C THR A 486 3.60 40.56 2.46
N GLY A 487 3.00 39.39 2.64
CA GLY A 487 2.55 38.52 1.55
C GLY A 487 3.68 37.80 0.81
N SER A 488 4.87 37.67 1.41
CA SER A 488 6.02 36.99 0.82
C SER A 488 6.91 36.37 1.91
N PHE A 489 7.63 35.31 1.52
CA PHE A 489 8.83 34.90 2.23
C PHE A 489 9.96 35.92 1.98
N ILE A 490 10.81 36.13 2.98
CA ILE A 490 11.99 36.98 2.90
C ILE A 490 13.21 36.06 2.92
N TYR A 491 14.02 36.11 1.87
CA TYR A 491 15.29 35.40 1.88
C TYR A 491 16.23 36.06 2.89
N ASP A 492 16.57 35.32 3.94
CA ASP A 492 17.55 35.75 4.92
C ASP A 492 18.94 35.30 4.47
N ASN A 493 19.78 36.28 4.14
CA ASN A 493 21.08 36.05 3.53
C ASN A 493 22.12 35.64 4.58
N HIS A 494 21.92 34.45 5.10
CA HIS A 494 22.80 33.78 6.03
C HIS A 494 23.80 32.88 5.29
N SER A 495 25.08 32.94 5.71
CA SER A 495 26.16 32.19 5.07
C SER A 495 26.43 30.90 5.84
N PHE A 496 25.89 29.78 5.37
CA PHE A 496 26.37 28.43 5.70
C PHE A 496 26.70 27.68 4.41
N GLU A 497 27.49 26.62 4.49
CA GLU A 497 27.97 25.95 3.29
C GLU A 497 26.83 25.22 2.56
N ALA A 498 26.63 25.61 1.30
CA ALA A 498 25.77 24.91 0.38
C ALA A 498 26.39 23.56 0.00
N VAL A 499 25.62 22.50 0.17
CA VAL A 499 26.06 21.12 -0.03
C VAL A 499 25.01 20.31 -0.77
N TRP A 500 25.42 19.20 -1.39
CA TRP A 500 24.50 18.25 -2.03
C TRP A 500 24.52 16.90 -1.33
N ASN A 501 23.42 16.15 -1.46
CA ASN A 501 23.00 15.09 -0.52
C ASN A 501 23.06 15.65 0.90
N SER A 502 22.30 16.72 1.11
CA SER A 502 22.40 17.55 2.31
C SER A 502 21.60 16.98 3.47
N VAL A 503 22.08 17.29 4.66
CA VAL A 503 21.34 17.34 5.92
C VAL A 503 21.11 18.81 6.23
N ALA A 504 19.89 19.16 6.62
CA ALA A 504 19.47 20.49 7.03
C ALA A 504 18.40 20.32 8.11
N ASN A 505 18.72 20.67 9.35
CA ASN A 505 17.79 20.57 10.48
C ASN A 505 17.88 21.78 11.39
N TRP A 506 16.73 22.19 11.92
CA TRP A 506 16.65 23.12 13.04
C TRP A 506 16.80 22.37 14.36
N GLY A 507 17.44 23.00 15.35
CA GLY A 507 17.48 22.50 16.72
C GLY A 507 18.09 23.54 17.65
N ASP A 508 17.72 23.56 18.92
CA ASP A 508 18.44 24.35 19.92
C ASP A 508 19.56 23.45 20.47
N PHE A 509 20.78 23.59 19.94
CA PHE A 509 21.89 22.77 20.41
C PHE A 509 22.55 23.39 21.65
N ASP A 510 22.36 24.70 21.87
CA ASP A 510 23.10 25.48 22.85
C ASP A 510 22.26 25.87 24.09
N GLY A 511 21.04 25.35 24.16
CA GLY A 511 20.16 25.46 25.33
C GLY A 511 19.87 26.91 25.72
N ASP A 512 19.91 27.83 24.76
CA ASP A 512 19.59 29.23 24.98
C ASP A 512 18.18 29.62 24.48
N ASN A 513 17.47 28.66 23.92
CA ASN A 513 16.12 28.75 23.37
C ASN A 513 16.02 29.53 22.04
N ASP A 514 17.13 29.78 21.34
CA ASP A 514 17.14 30.23 19.95
C ASP A 514 17.52 29.04 19.03
N LEU A 515 16.91 28.94 17.86
CA LEU A 515 17.13 27.79 16.97
C LEU A 515 18.41 27.92 16.14
N ASP A 516 19.16 26.83 16.10
CA ASP A 516 20.38 26.64 15.33
C ASP A 516 20.16 25.81 14.07
N VAL A 517 21.11 25.90 13.14
CA VAL A 517 21.12 25.07 11.92
C VAL A 517 22.18 24.00 11.99
N LEU A 518 21.79 22.74 11.80
CA LEU A 518 22.64 21.62 11.39
C LEU A 518 22.73 21.55 9.86
N SER A 519 23.95 21.60 9.30
CA SER A 519 24.21 21.40 7.88
C SER A 519 25.34 20.38 7.63
N SER A 520 25.12 19.38 6.79
CA SER A 520 26.17 18.43 6.36
C SER A 520 25.91 17.91 4.95
N GLY A 521 26.96 17.53 4.19
CA GLY A 521 26.80 16.95 2.86
C GLY A 521 28.08 16.99 2.03
N PHE A 522 27.98 16.71 0.73
CA PHE A 522 29.11 16.79 -0.17
C PHE A 522 29.42 18.25 -0.55
N ASN A 523 30.71 18.58 -0.52
CA ASN A 523 31.35 19.92 -0.61
C ASN A 523 31.78 20.48 0.73
N ALA A 524 31.10 20.14 1.81
CA ALA A 524 31.60 20.41 3.16
C ALA A 524 32.80 19.51 3.50
N ASN A 525 33.76 20.08 4.23
CA ASN A 525 34.88 19.31 4.80
C ASN A 525 34.52 18.68 6.16
N TYR A 526 33.46 19.16 6.82
CA TYR A 526 32.96 18.78 8.15
C TYR A 526 31.45 19.09 8.24
N ALA A 527 30.71 18.44 9.14
CA ALA A 527 29.36 18.91 9.48
C ALA A 527 29.44 20.26 10.21
N GLN A 528 28.53 21.16 9.87
CA GLN A 528 28.50 22.55 10.32
C GLN A 528 27.27 22.79 11.17
N TYR A 529 27.46 23.49 12.27
CA TYR A 529 26.37 24.01 13.09
C TYR A 529 26.53 25.51 13.21
N ARG A 530 25.41 26.22 13.31
CA ARG A 530 25.41 27.67 13.43
C ARG A 530 24.45 28.11 14.53
N TYR A 531 24.99 28.92 15.45
CA TYR A 531 24.27 29.58 16.54
C TYR A 531 24.19 31.10 16.40
N GLU A 532 23.16 31.70 17.00
CA GLU A 532 22.94 33.15 17.06
C GLU A 532 22.84 33.74 18.49
N SER A 533 23.98 34.15 19.08
CA SER A 533 23.99 35.15 20.18
C SER A 533 24.32 36.57 19.70
N GLY A 534 23.85 36.99 18.51
CA GLY A 534 24.14 38.32 17.98
C GLY A 534 25.64 38.63 17.74
N ASN A 535 26.49 37.61 17.76
CA ASN A 535 27.86 37.61 17.23
C ASN A 535 28.07 36.27 16.51
N TYR A 536 28.21 36.35 15.18
CA TYR A 536 28.38 35.23 14.27
C TYR A 536 29.71 34.49 14.49
N ASP A 537 29.75 33.58 15.45
CA ASP A 537 30.91 32.71 15.68
C ASP A 537 30.66 31.33 15.04
N TYR A 538 31.33 31.09 13.91
CA TYR A 538 31.38 29.78 13.26
C TYR A 538 32.18 28.80 14.11
N LEU A 539 31.54 27.82 14.74
CA LEU A 539 32.27 26.74 15.41
C LEU A 539 32.58 25.62 14.40
N ASN A 540 33.76 25.70 13.80
CA ASN A 540 34.24 24.76 12.76
C ASN A 540 34.83 23.45 13.33
N SER A 541 34.33 23.01 14.48
CA SER A 541 34.84 21.86 15.22
C SER A 541 33.71 21.43 16.13
N VAL A 542 33.12 20.25 16.01
CA VAL A 542 33.69 19.02 16.59
C VAL A 542 33.23 17.75 15.85
N LEU A 543 32.31 17.84 14.89
CA LEU A 543 31.92 16.65 14.14
C LEU A 543 33.02 16.33 13.12
N ASN A 544 33.47 15.08 13.09
CA ASN A 544 34.52 14.61 12.18
C ASN A 544 34.17 14.94 10.71
N SER A 545 35.09 14.74 9.75
CA SER A 545 34.89 15.00 8.31
C SER A 545 33.83 14.09 7.68
N HIS A 546 32.59 14.26 8.13
CA HIS A 546 31.40 13.49 7.84
C HIS A 546 30.59 14.24 6.81
N LYS A 547 30.21 13.54 5.75
CA LYS A 547 29.29 14.04 4.72
C LYS A 547 27.99 13.31 4.92
N GLY A 548 27.07 13.95 5.64
CA GLY A 548 25.80 13.37 6.03
C GLY A 548 24.87 13.18 4.84
N HIS A 549 23.99 12.19 4.89
CA HIS A 549 22.85 12.05 3.97
C HIS A 549 21.50 12.14 4.69
N SER A 550 21.50 11.84 5.99
CA SER A 550 20.36 11.95 6.88
C SER A 550 20.90 12.14 8.29
N ALA A 551 20.21 12.97 9.06
CA ALA A 551 20.44 13.16 10.48
C ALA A 551 19.10 13.39 11.18
N ASP A 552 19.06 13.09 12.46
CA ASP A 552 17.92 13.36 13.31
C ASP A 552 18.38 13.81 14.70
N ILE A 553 17.56 14.66 15.33
CA ILE A 553 17.89 15.36 16.57
C ILE A 553 16.96 14.87 17.66
N GLY A 554 17.52 14.57 18.83
CA GLY A 554 16.74 14.25 20.02
C GLY A 554 17.62 13.98 21.23
N ASP A 555 17.09 14.18 22.42
CA ASP A 555 17.76 13.93 23.69
C ASP A 555 17.67 12.42 24.02
N TYR A 556 18.67 11.64 23.59
CA TYR A 556 18.60 10.17 23.71
C TYR A 556 19.02 9.68 25.11
N ASP A 557 19.74 10.49 25.90
CA ASP A 557 20.16 10.08 27.24
C ASP A 557 19.54 10.87 28.40
N MET A 558 18.52 11.66 28.07
CA MET A 558 17.66 12.40 29.00
C MET A 558 18.45 13.38 29.87
N ASP A 559 19.47 14.01 29.31
CA ASP A 559 20.28 15.00 30.01
C ASP A 559 19.83 16.46 29.77
N GLY A 560 18.84 16.65 28.90
CA GLY A 560 18.23 17.93 28.59
C GLY A 560 18.95 18.70 27.48
N ASP A 561 19.97 18.10 26.86
CA ASP A 561 20.65 18.64 25.70
C ASP A 561 20.28 17.81 24.45
N MET A 562 20.09 18.48 23.31
CA MET A 562 19.73 17.81 22.06
C MET A 562 20.93 17.08 21.44
N ASP A 563 20.80 15.77 21.24
CA ASP A 563 21.82 14.93 20.59
C ASP A 563 21.53 14.67 19.11
N ILE A 564 22.52 14.12 18.41
CA ILE A 564 22.48 14.02 16.95
C ILE A 564 22.85 12.62 16.49
N ALA A 565 21.92 11.93 15.84
CA ALA A 565 22.24 10.75 15.03
C ALA A 565 22.49 11.17 13.59
N MET A 566 23.53 10.63 12.96
CA MET A 566 23.88 10.99 11.58
C MET A 566 24.45 9.79 10.80
N LEU A 567 23.99 9.65 9.55
CA LEU A 567 24.47 8.68 8.57
C LEU A 567 25.15 9.38 7.40
N GLY A 568 26.09 8.71 6.74
CA GLY A 568 26.74 9.28 5.56
C GLY A 568 28.09 8.65 5.28
N THR A 569 29.06 9.48 4.90
CA THR A 569 30.40 9.02 4.56
C THR A 569 31.49 9.77 5.32
N MET A 570 32.54 9.03 5.69
CA MET A 570 33.79 9.58 6.22
C MET A 570 34.95 9.00 5.44
N SER A 571 35.80 9.86 4.87
CA SER A 571 36.89 9.43 3.98
C SER A 571 36.41 8.47 2.86
N ASP A 572 35.22 8.77 2.31
CA ASP A 572 34.54 8.01 1.25
C ASP A 572 34.15 6.56 1.63
N ALA A 573 34.06 6.25 2.93
CA ALA A 573 33.50 5.01 3.44
C ALA A 573 32.23 5.27 4.25
N ALA A 574 31.27 4.35 4.21
CA ALA A 574 30.07 4.42 5.04
C ALA A 574 30.42 4.64 6.51
N TYR A 575 29.68 5.54 7.15
CA TYR A 575 29.93 5.96 8.53
C TYR A 575 28.62 6.40 9.18
N SER A 576 28.40 5.91 10.40
CA SER A 576 27.27 6.27 11.24
C SER A 576 27.78 6.70 12.60
N SER A 577 27.11 7.67 13.22
CA SER A 577 27.51 8.20 14.52
C SER A 577 26.33 8.76 15.28
N ILE A 578 26.38 8.60 16.60
CA ILE A 578 25.58 9.38 17.54
C ILE A 578 26.57 10.31 18.23
N TYR A 579 26.26 11.60 18.18
CA TYR A 579 27.01 12.65 18.84
C TYR A 579 26.20 13.10 20.03
N ARG A 580 26.70 12.76 21.22
CA ARG A 580 26.11 13.21 22.48
C ARG A 580 26.61 14.61 22.80
N CYS A 581 25.72 15.52 23.20
CA CYS A 581 26.09 16.79 23.83
C CYS A 581 26.46 16.55 25.32
N GLU A 582 27.64 16.97 25.79
CA GLU A 582 28.16 16.52 27.11
C GLU A 582 28.11 17.54 28.26
N GLU A 583 27.94 18.84 27.98
CA GLU A 583 27.59 19.91 28.95
C GLU A 583 27.91 21.29 28.32
N HIS A 584 27.05 22.25 28.62
CA HIS A 584 27.31 23.68 28.47
C HIS A 584 28.23 24.23 29.57
N ASP A 585 29.52 24.37 29.28
CA ASP A 585 30.46 24.97 30.23
C ASP A 585 30.30 26.50 30.33
N VAL A 586 30.82 27.11 31.40
CA VAL A 586 30.66 28.54 31.72
C VAL A 586 31.27 29.50 30.68
N GLU A 587 31.93 28.98 29.65
CA GLU A 587 32.51 29.70 28.52
C GLU A 587 31.81 29.40 27.18
N ASN A 588 30.67 28.67 27.19
CA ASN A 588 29.97 28.14 26.00
C ASN A 588 30.92 27.33 25.10
N THR A 589 31.81 26.52 25.69
CA THR A 589 32.66 25.60 24.95
C THR A 589 32.06 24.21 24.92
N TRP A 590 31.94 23.71 23.70
CA TRP A 590 31.23 22.49 23.36
C TRP A 590 32.16 21.28 23.42
N SER A 591 31.65 20.18 23.99
CA SER A 591 32.25 18.88 23.80
C SER A 591 31.18 17.88 23.40
N TYR A 592 31.47 17.14 22.33
CA TYR A 592 30.69 15.99 21.92
C TYR A 592 31.48 14.73 22.21
N SER A 593 30.80 13.68 22.60
CA SER A 593 31.37 12.34 22.62
C SER A 593 30.73 11.46 21.54
N LEU A 594 31.55 10.58 20.97
CA LEU A 594 31.07 9.57 20.03
C LEU A 594 30.63 8.35 20.85
N LEU A 595 29.34 8.10 20.87
CA LEU A 595 28.72 7.02 21.64
C LEU A 595 27.78 6.21 20.74
N PRO A 596 27.40 5.01 21.19
CA PRO A 596 28.10 3.76 20.93
C PRO A 596 28.33 3.41 19.44
N SER A 597 29.14 2.37 19.20
CA SER A 597 29.41 1.88 17.83
C SER A 597 28.18 1.23 17.22
N ILE A 598 27.35 2.01 16.55
CA ILE A 598 26.31 1.52 15.63
C ILE A 598 26.92 1.08 14.28
N GLN A 599 26.18 0.30 13.51
CA GLN A 599 26.63 -0.14 12.20
C GLN A 599 26.77 1.05 11.25
N ASN A 600 27.95 1.18 10.64
CA ASN A 600 28.20 2.14 9.57
C ASN A 600 27.31 1.90 8.34
N ILE A 601 26.49 2.91 8.04
CA ILE A 601 25.57 2.99 6.90
C ILE A 601 25.74 4.36 6.21
N GLU A 602 25.60 4.34 4.89
CA GLU A 602 25.50 5.51 4.01
C GLU A 602 24.26 5.41 3.12
N ALA A 603 23.96 6.49 2.41
CA ALA A 603 22.89 6.57 1.40
C ALA A 603 21.56 5.96 1.88
N GLY A 604 20.97 6.58 2.91
CA GLY A 604 19.71 6.17 3.50
C GLY A 604 19.25 7.16 4.56
N SER A 605 18.52 6.67 5.55
CA SER A 605 17.75 7.49 6.52
C SER A 605 17.96 6.98 7.94
N VAL A 606 18.02 7.92 8.89
CA VAL A 606 18.06 7.67 10.35
C VAL A 606 17.01 8.51 11.03
N VAL A 607 16.31 7.91 11.99
CA VAL A 607 15.27 8.58 12.78
C VAL A 607 15.30 8.11 14.23
N TRP A 608 14.98 9.03 15.13
CA TRP A 608 14.69 8.75 16.54
C TRP A 608 13.20 8.44 16.74
N GLY A 609 12.91 7.59 17.72
CA GLY A 609 11.54 7.38 18.22
C GLY A 609 11.53 6.30 19.30
N ASP A 610 10.72 6.49 20.34
CA ASP A 610 10.49 5.47 21.36
C ASP A 610 9.56 4.40 20.79
N TYR A 611 10.12 3.33 20.20
CA TYR A 611 9.31 2.30 19.53
C TYR A 611 8.72 1.32 20.53
N ASP A 612 9.26 1.24 21.75
CA ASP A 612 8.87 0.18 22.68
C ASP A 612 8.11 0.66 23.91
N ASN A 613 7.82 1.95 23.93
CA ASN A 613 7.03 2.73 24.88
C ASN A 613 7.67 2.69 26.27
N ASP A 614 9.00 2.80 26.34
CA ASP A 614 9.76 2.81 27.60
C ASP A 614 10.24 4.20 28.03
N GLY A 615 10.00 5.21 27.20
CA GLY A 615 10.37 6.60 27.40
C GLY A 615 11.71 6.99 26.78
N ASP A 616 12.58 6.04 26.43
CA ASP A 616 13.88 6.31 25.83
C ASP A 616 13.77 6.42 24.30
N LEU A 617 14.42 7.42 23.69
CA LEU A 617 14.49 7.48 22.22
C LEU A 617 15.36 6.34 21.67
N ASP A 618 14.76 5.50 20.82
CA ASP A 618 15.45 4.44 20.09
C ASP A 618 15.86 4.89 18.69
N LEU A 619 16.78 4.14 18.08
CA LEU A 619 17.34 4.49 16.77
C LEU A 619 16.97 3.49 15.70
N PHE A 620 16.29 3.96 14.65
CA PHE A 620 16.09 3.21 13.42
C PHE A 620 16.94 3.77 12.29
N LEU A 621 17.62 2.90 11.55
CA LEU A 621 18.42 3.30 10.40
C LEU A 621 18.33 2.29 9.25
N SER A 622 18.30 2.81 8.03
CA SER A 622 18.29 2.01 6.80
C SER A 622 19.19 2.66 5.76
N GLY A 623 19.84 1.86 4.92
CA GLY A 623 20.72 2.35 3.87
C GLY A 623 21.66 1.29 3.33
N THR A 624 22.87 1.69 2.95
CA THR A 624 23.89 0.83 2.36
C THR A 624 25.20 0.83 3.14
N LYS A 625 25.95 -0.25 3.03
CA LYS A 625 27.37 -0.31 3.38
C LYS A 625 28.13 -0.84 2.17
N GLY A 626 28.66 0.08 1.35
CA GLY A 626 29.16 -0.28 0.03
C GLY A 626 28.02 -0.72 -0.89
N LEU A 627 27.95 -2.00 -1.25
CA LEU A 627 26.87 -2.53 -2.09
C LEU A 627 25.80 -3.31 -1.31
N GLU A 628 26.03 -3.56 -0.03
CA GLU A 628 25.09 -4.30 0.81
C GLU A 628 24.02 -3.33 1.36
N ILE A 629 22.76 -3.72 1.27
CA ILE A 629 21.62 -3.00 1.88
C ILE A 629 21.42 -3.49 3.31
N HIS A 630 21.11 -2.57 4.23
CA HIS A 630 20.96 -2.84 5.65
C HIS A 630 19.82 -2.01 6.24
N THR A 631 19.02 -2.63 7.11
CA THR A 631 18.04 -2.00 7.99
C THR A 631 18.28 -2.49 9.40
N LYS A 632 18.32 -1.56 10.37
CA LYS A 632 18.71 -1.82 11.75
C LYS A 632 17.84 -1.02 12.70
N LEU A 633 17.47 -1.68 13.78
CA LEU A 633 16.83 -1.09 14.94
C LEU A 633 17.76 -1.26 16.13
N TYR A 634 18.03 -0.18 16.85
CA TYR A 634 18.77 -0.20 18.10
C TYR A 634 17.87 0.30 19.20
N GLN A 635 17.62 -0.57 20.17
CA GLN A 635 16.92 -0.19 21.38
C GLN A 635 17.89 0.55 22.29
N ASN A 636 17.49 1.71 22.77
CA ASN A 636 18.16 2.47 23.80
C ASN A 636 17.60 2.08 25.17
N ASN A 637 18.43 2.13 26.21
CA ASN A 637 18.04 1.87 27.59
C ASN A 637 18.93 2.77 28.45
N GLU A 638 18.45 3.95 28.82
CA GLU A 638 19.19 4.97 29.57
C GLU A 638 20.56 5.30 28.93
N GLY A 639 20.58 5.50 27.61
CA GLY A 639 21.78 5.82 26.81
C GLY A 639 22.60 4.60 26.33
N ALA A 640 22.18 3.37 26.66
CA ALA A 640 22.87 2.14 26.25
C ALA A 640 22.18 1.42 25.08
N PHE A 641 22.72 1.56 23.86
CA PHE A 641 22.14 0.93 22.68
C PHE A 641 22.43 -0.57 22.52
N SER A 642 21.41 -1.31 22.11
CA SER A 642 21.48 -2.72 21.72
C SER A 642 20.75 -2.99 20.40
N GLU A 643 21.42 -3.63 19.44
CA GLU A 643 20.81 -3.98 18.15
C GLU A 643 19.73 -5.05 18.33
N GLN A 644 18.53 -4.79 17.82
CA GLN A 644 17.40 -5.70 17.84
C GLN A 644 17.34 -6.55 16.56
N VAL A 645 16.90 -7.80 16.70
CA VAL A 645 16.69 -8.70 15.56
C VAL A 645 15.26 -8.54 15.07
N THR A 646 15.10 -7.98 13.87
CA THR A 646 13.79 -7.78 13.23
C THR A 646 13.67 -8.59 11.94
N THR A 647 12.45 -8.72 11.43
CA THR A 647 12.15 -9.30 10.11
C THR A 647 11.91 -8.24 9.04
N ILE A 648 12.18 -6.97 9.35
CA ILE A 648 12.02 -5.85 8.44
C ILE A 648 13.04 -6.00 7.30
N PRO A 649 12.64 -5.89 6.02
CA PRO A 649 13.55 -6.07 4.91
C PRO A 649 14.61 -4.97 4.86
N ASN A 650 15.81 -5.35 4.46
CA ASN A 650 16.91 -4.41 4.27
C ASN A 650 16.67 -3.54 3.03
N LEU A 651 16.66 -2.22 3.17
CA LEU A 651 16.54 -1.29 2.03
C LEU A 651 17.70 -0.27 2.00
N GLY A 652 18.20 0.04 0.80
CA GLY A 652 19.18 1.09 0.55
C GLY A 652 18.56 2.35 -0.09
N ARG A 653 19.22 3.50 -0.04
CA ARG A 653 18.71 4.77 -0.61
C ARG A 653 17.27 5.06 -0.16
N SER A 654 17.08 4.84 1.13
CA SER A 654 15.81 4.76 1.82
C SER A 654 15.38 6.08 2.45
N ALA A 655 14.08 6.19 2.72
CA ALA A 655 13.50 7.20 3.62
C ALA A 655 12.65 6.47 4.67
N VAL A 656 12.68 6.97 5.90
CA VAL A 656 12.01 6.38 7.07
C VAL A 656 11.29 7.49 7.84
N ALA A 657 10.11 7.19 8.37
CA ALA A 657 9.46 8.02 9.40
C ALA A 657 8.70 7.15 10.41
N PHE A 658 8.76 7.54 11.68
CA PHE A 658 7.90 6.99 12.74
C PHE A 658 6.56 7.73 12.80
N GLY A 659 5.49 7.01 13.12
CA GLY A 659 4.17 7.57 13.42
C GLY A 659 3.19 6.47 13.81
N ASP A 660 2.30 6.74 14.77
CA ASP A 660 1.19 5.84 15.13
C ASP A 660 0.11 5.98 14.05
N TYR A 661 0.20 5.17 12.99
CA TYR A 661 -0.69 5.36 11.82
C TYR A 661 -2.05 4.67 12.02
N ASP A 662 -2.19 3.74 12.97
CA ASP A 662 -3.48 3.10 13.23
C ASP A 662 -4.08 3.40 14.60
N ASN A 663 -3.55 4.45 15.25
CA ASN A 663 -4.05 5.03 16.48
C ASN A 663 -4.10 4.02 17.63
N ASP A 664 -3.13 3.11 17.65
CA ASP A 664 -3.06 2.04 18.63
C ASP A 664 -2.12 2.32 19.81
N GLN A 665 -1.50 3.51 19.84
CA GLN A 665 -0.52 4.01 20.81
C GLN A 665 0.87 3.37 20.72
N ASP A 666 1.21 2.72 19.60
CA ASP A 666 2.57 2.30 19.29
C ASP A 666 3.09 3.05 18.06
N LEU A 667 4.36 3.46 18.10
CA LEU A 667 4.98 4.03 16.91
C LEU A 667 5.22 2.96 15.84
N ASP A 668 4.62 3.16 14.66
CA ASP A 668 4.84 2.36 13.46
C ASP A 668 5.84 3.01 12.51
N ILE A 669 6.22 2.28 11.45
CA ILE A 669 7.26 2.72 10.52
C ILE A 669 6.75 2.70 9.09
N ILE A 670 6.89 3.82 8.38
CA ILE A 670 6.98 3.81 6.91
C ILE A 670 8.45 3.66 6.52
N LEU A 671 8.76 2.66 5.70
CA LEU A 671 10.10 2.42 5.16
C LEU A 671 10.02 2.29 3.65
N THR A 672 10.74 3.16 2.95
CA THR A 672 10.88 3.14 1.49
C THR A 672 12.33 2.96 1.08
N GLY A 673 12.64 2.48 -0.11
CA GLY A 673 14.01 2.34 -0.60
C GLY A 673 14.21 1.29 -1.69
N TRP A 674 15.46 0.98 -1.97
CA TRP A 674 15.89 -0.01 -2.95
C TRP A 674 16.17 -1.35 -2.25
N GLY A 675 15.36 -2.36 -2.55
CA GLY A 675 15.51 -3.75 -2.11
C GLY A 675 16.27 -4.62 -3.11
N GLU A 676 16.18 -5.94 -2.97
CA GLU A 676 16.89 -6.90 -3.84
C GLU A 676 16.41 -6.86 -5.30
N GLU A 677 15.12 -6.62 -5.53
CA GLU A 677 14.50 -6.66 -6.86
C GLU A 677 14.17 -5.27 -7.44
N GLY A 678 14.35 -4.19 -6.68
CA GLY A 678 14.03 -2.83 -7.11
C GLY A 678 13.50 -1.95 -5.97
N PRO A 679 12.83 -0.83 -6.30
CA PRO A 679 12.15 0.02 -5.31
C PRO A 679 11.11 -0.74 -4.49
N VAL A 680 10.95 -0.37 -3.22
CA VAL A 680 10.04 -0.97 -2.24
C VAL A 680 9.54 0.14 -1.31
N SER A 681 8.24 0.13 -1.02
CA SER A 681 7.61 0.94 0.01
C SER A 681 6.76 0.03 0.89
N ILE A 682 6.95 0.07 2.20
CA ILE A 682 6.23 -0.76 3.16
C ILE A 682 5.86 0.01 4.41
N ILE A 683 4.66 -0.26 4.93
CA ILE A 683 4.32 0.03 6.32
C ILE A 683 4.69 -1.18 7.16
N VAL A 684 5.37 -0.93 8.27
CA VAL A 684 5.69 -1.92 9.28
C VAL A 684 4.94 -1.53 10.53
N LYS A 685 3.92 -2.32 10.87
CA LYS A 685 3.19 -2.16 12.11
C LYS A 685 4.02 -2.66 13.28
N ASN A 686 4.05 -1.91 14.37
CA ASN A 686 4.65 -2.27 15.63
C ASN A 686 3.55 -2.59 16.64
N GLU A 687 3.65 -3.72 17.33
CA GLU A 687 2.65 -4.15 18.30
C GLU A 687 3.33 -4.37 19.66
N ARG A 688 2.87 -3.63 20.67
CA ARG A 688 3.35 -3.66 22.05
C ARG A 688 2.19 -3.95 22.99
N THR A 689 2.44 -4.76 24.02
CA THR A 689 1.42 -4.98 25.07
C THR A 689 1.33 -3.78 26.02
N VAL A 690 2.45 -3.07 26.22
CA VAL A 690 2.48 -1.81 26.98
C VAL A 690 2.32 -0.69 25.97
N LYS A 691 1.22 0.06 26.11
CA LYS A 691 0.87 1.19 25.25
C LYS A 691 1.37 2.48 25.89
N ASN A 692 1.85 3.42 25.07
CA ASN A 692 2.22 4.75 25.53
C ASN A 692 1.02 5.48 26.15
N THR A 693 1.26 6.33 27.15
CA THR A 693 0.22 7.21 27.71
C THR A 693 0.55 8.67 27.49
N ALA A 694 -0.46 9.49 27.18
CA ALA A 694 -0.22 10.91 26.92
C ALA A 694 0.26 11.65 28.19
N PRO A 695 1.18 12.62 28.06
CA PRO A 695 1.67 13.41 29.18
C PRO A 695 0.57 14.25 29.82
N SER A 696 0.81 14.70 31.06
CA SER A 696 -0.09 15.66 31.71
C SER A 696 -0.08 17.01 30.99
N ALA A 697 -1.22 17.69 30.90
CA ALA A 697 -1.27 19.06 30.39
C ALA A 697 -0.41 20.02 31.26
N PRO A 698 0.34 20.96 30.66
CA PRO A 698 1.11 21.94 31.42
C PRO A 698 0.24 22.79 32.34
N THR A 699 0.82 23.33 33.40
CA THR A 699 0.09 24.16 34.38
C THR A 699 0.86 25.44 34.72
N GLY A 700 0.27 26.32 35.52
CA GLY A 700 1.00 27.48 36.05
C GLY A 700 1.45 28.51 35.00
N LEU A 701 0.68 28.66 33.92
CA LEU A 701 0.95 29.60 32.83
C LEU A 701 1.08 31.04 33.36
N LEU A 702 2.15 31.72 32.94
CA LEU A 702 2.51 33.09 33.30
C LEU A 702 3.12 33.83 32.10
N GLU A 703 2.97 35.14 32.07
CA GLU A 703 3.46 35.99 30.99
C GLU A 703 4.30 37.16 31.50
N ASP A 704 5.50 37.33 30.95
CA ASP A 704 6.31 38.54 31.05
C ASP A 704 6.09 39.39 29.80
N ILE A 705 5.28 40.44 29.94
CA ILE A 705 4.69 41.18 28.81
C ILE A 705 5.47 42.45 28.48
N TYR A 706 5.76 42.65 27.19
CA TYR A 706 6.39 43.84 26.64
C TYR A 706 5.50 44.52 25.59
N SER A 707 6.02 45.52 24.86
CA SER A 707 5.24 46.20 23.82
C SER A 707 5.12 45.40 22.53
N GLU A 708 6.19 44.70 22.13
CA GLU A 708 6.29 43.98 20.85
C GLU A 708 6.77 42.54 21.02
N LYS A 709 6.76 42.04 22.26
CA LYS A 709 7.16 40.68 22.61
C LYS A 709 6.53 40.21 23.91
N ALA A 710 6.52 38.92 24.16
CA ALA A 710 6.11 38.34 25.43
C ALA A 710 6.94 37.08 25.71
N ASN A 711 7.43 36.94 26.93
CA ASN A 711 8.01 35.68 27.37
C ASN A 711 6.92 34.87 28.09
N LEU A 712 6.57 33.72 27.53
CA LEU A 712 5.54 32.82 28.02
C LEU A 712 6.21 31.74 28.84
N VAL A 713 5.69 31.45 30.03
CA VAL A 713 6.31 30.51 30.98
C VAL A 713 5.24 29.59 31.54
N TRP A 714 5.57 28.32 31.74
CA TRP A 714 4.69 27.32 32.35
C TRP A 714 5.43 26.51 33.40
N LEU A 715 4.71 25.65 34.11
CA LEU A 715 5.28 24.58 34.91
C LEU A 715 5.32 23.32 34.07
N GLU A 716 6.46 22.65 34.11
CA GLU A 716 6.73 21.41 33.40
C GLU A 716 5.68 20.32 33.69
N SER A 717 5.40 19.53 32.68
CA SER A 717 4.49 18.39 32.71
C SER A 717 5.16 17.15 33.28
N THR A 718 4.37 16.13 33.60
CA THR A 718 4.85 14.80 33.98
C THR A 718 4.25 13.75 33.07
N ASP A 719 4.97 12.68 32.84
CA ASP A 719 4.52 11.52 32.10
C ASP A 719 4.87 10.21 32.83
N ASN A 720 4.26 9.08 32.44
CA ASN A 720 4.53 7.78 33.07
C ASN A 720 5.71 7.06 32.42
N GLU A 721 5.91 7.27 31.12
CA GLU A 721 6.91 6.61 30.29
C GLU A 721 8.11 7.56 30.07
N THR A 722 7.87 8.73 29.49
CA THR A 722 8.93 9.72 29.19
C THR A 722 9.29 10.54 30.44
N ASP A 723 10.59 10.66 30.78
CA ASP A 723 11.01 11.53 31.89
C ASP A 723 10.69 13.01 31.59
N GLN A 724 10.45 13.79 32.64
CA GLN A 724 10.09 15.21 32.54
C GLN A 724 11.11 16.03 31.72
N ILE A 725 12.40 15.65 31.74
CA ILE A 725 13.46 16.31 30.96
C ILE A 725 13.34 16.03 29.45
N GLY A 726 12.86 14.84 29.07
CA GLY A 726 12.65 14.46 27.67
C GLY A 726 11.39 15.06 27.05
N LEU A 727 10.47 15.61 27.86
CA LEU A 727 9.25 16.22 27.35
C LEU A 727 9.55 17.53 26.58
N THR A 728 8.95 17.63 25.39
CA THR A 728 8.95 18.87 24.61
C THR A 728 7.60 19.57 24.71
N TYR A 729 7.54 20.84 24.33
CA TYR A 729 6.33 21.65 24.47
C TYR A 729 5.92 22.27 23.15
N ASN A 730 4.60 22.40 23.00
CA ASN A 730 3.99 22.88 21.78
C ASN A 730 2.97 23.97 22.09
N LEU A 731 3.23 25.15 21.56
CA LEU A 731 2.52 26.37 21.81
C LEU A 731 1.48 26.62 20.72
N ARG A 732 0.33 27.16 21.12
CA ARG A 732 -0.61 27.83 20.22
C ARG A 732 -0.87 29.25 20.69
N MET A 733 -0.99 30.18 19.77
CA MET A 733 -1.29 31.58 20.10
C MET A 733 -2.11 32.27 19.01
N GLY A 734 -3.13 33.04 19.42
CA GLY A 734 -4.03 33.74 18.51
C GLY A 734 -4.52 35.08 19.06
N THR A 735 -5.17 35.87 18.21
CA THR A 735 -5.79 37.16 18.56
C THR A 735 -7.22 37.03 19.08
N THR A 736 -7.81 35.84 18.94
CA THR A 736 -9.16 35.48 19.39
C THR A 736 -9.08 34.20 20.24
N PRO A 737 -9.93 34.03 21.28
CA PRO A 737 -9.90 32.82 22.11
C PRO A 737 -10.05 31.55 21.27
N GLY A 738 -9.22 30.54 21.53
CA GLY A 738 -9.22 29.25 20.83
C GLY A 738 -8.50 29.23 19.47
N GLU A 739 -8.29 30.38 18.84
CA GLU A 739 -7.62 30.49 17.54
C GLU A 739 -6.09 30.46 17.69
N TYR A 740 -5.39 30.31 16.57
CA TYR A 740 -3.94 30.23 16.50
C TYR A 740 -3.35 30.99 15.31
N ASP A 741 -3.96 32.13 14.94
CA ASP A 741 -3.54 33.02 13.85
C ASP A 741 -2.18 33.75 14.08
N ILE A 742 -1.45 33.40 15.15
CA ILE A 742 -0.12 33.94 15.46
C ILE A 742 0.91 32.83 15.58
N ILE A 743 0.60 31.70 16.22
CA ILE A 743 1.49 30.53 16.33
C ILE A 743 0.64 29.28 16.12
N SER A 744 0.82 28.62 14.98
CA SER A 744 0.18 27.33 14.71
C SER A 744 0.80 26.21 15.55
N PRO A 745 -0.02 25.39 16.23
CA PRO A 745 0.49 24.27 17.00
C PRO A 745 0.78 23.01 16.18
N LEU A 746 0.39 22.93 14.91
CA LEU A 746 0.40 21.66 14.15
C LEU A 746 -0.29 20.53 14.94
N SER A 747 -1.41 20.86 15.58
CA SER A 747 -2.17 19.99 16.48
C SER A 747 -3.64 20.38 16.48
N LEU A 748 -4.50 19.37 16.59
CA LEU A 748 -5.94 19.57 16.75
C LEU A 748 -6.27 20.14 18.13
N ALA A 749 -7.44 20.76 18.27
CA ALA A 749 -7.88 21.39 19.52
C ALA A 749 -8.00 20.43 20.72
N ASN A 750 -8.07 19.11 20.48
CA ASN A 750 -8.09 18.08 21.51
C ASN A 750 -6.68 17.71 22.02
N GLY A 751 -5.61 18.25 21.43
CA GLY A 751 -4.20 17.95 21.74
C GLY A 751 -3.56 16.90 20.83
N TYR A 752 -4.32 16.30 19.90
CA TYR A 752 -3.78 15.36 18.94
C TYR A 752 -2.79 16.04 18.00
N ARG A 753 -1.62 15.44 17.80
CA ARG A 753 -0.56 15.96 16.94
C ARG A 753 -0.91 15.70 15.48
N GLN A 754 -1.03 16.76 14.69
CA GLN A 754 -1.22 16.58 13.24
C GLN A 754 0.08 16.14 12.57
N ILE A 755 1.25 16.44 13.15
CA ILE A 755 2.55 15.96 12.68
C ILE A 755 3.29 15.31 13.87
N PRO A 756 3.76 14.06 13.76
CA PRO A 756 4.45 13.34 14.82
C PRO A 756 5.91 13.81 14.90
N LYS A 757 6.14 14.91 15.61
CA LYS A 757 7.46 15.48 15.90
C LYS A 757 7.45 16.23 17.22
N MET A 758 8.64 16.61 17.69
CA MET A 758 8.82 17.48 18.85
C MET A 758 7.98 18.76 18.75
N GLY A 759 7.57 19.28 19.91
CA GLY A 759 6.79 20.50 19.97
C GLY A 759 7.53 21.74 19.47
N ASN A 760 6.80 22.72 18.93
CA ASN A 760 7.37 23.93 18.33
C ASN A 760 8.08 24.88 19.32
N ALA A 761 7.94 24.65 20.63
CA ALA A 761 8.64 25.38 21.68
C ALA A 761 9.83 24.58 22.27
N GLY A 762 10.19 23.44 21.67
CA GLY A 762 11.35 22.64 22.07
C GLY A 762 11.26 22.08 23.50
N GLN A 763 12.42 21.84 24.10
CA GLN A 763 12.56 21.51 25.52
C GLN A 763 12.49 22.77 26.40
N GLY A 764 12.18 22.60 27.68
CA GLY A 764 12.18 23.69 28.67
C GLY A 764 10.79 24.25 29.01
N ASP A 765 10.78 25.26 29.88
CA ASP A 765 9.55 25.76 30.53
C ASP A 765 9.15 27.18 30.08
N SER A 766 9.75 27.69 29.01
CA SER A 766 9.47 29.03 28.49
C SER A 766 9.71 29.21 27.00
N TYR A 767 8.97 30.15 26.40
CA TYR A 767 9.09 30.54 25.00
C TYR A 767 8.99 32.05 24.84
N LEU A 768 9.92 32.65 24.11
CA LEU A 768 9.92 34.09 23.80
C LEU A 768 9.21 34.32 22.47
N VAL A 769 8.10 35.04 22.46
CA VAL A 769 7.41 35.46 21.22
C VAL A 769 7.77 36.91 20.91
N ASN A 770 8.24 37.16 19.70
CA ASN A 770 8.57 38.46 19.11
C ASN A 770 7.43 38.95 18.19
N GLY A 771 7.64 40.04 17.43
CA GLY A 771 6.69 40.50 16.40
C GLY A 771 5.32 41.02 16.87
N LEU A 772 5.02 41.03 18.18
CA LEU A 772 3.68 41.34 18.68
C LEU A 772 3.27 42.80 18.45
N LYS A 773 1.96 43.03 18.25
CA LYS A 773 1.39 44.37 18.07
C LYS A 773 1.19 45.05 19.43
N PRO A 774 1.64 46.30 19.64
CA PRO A 774 1.39 47.03 20.89
C PRO A 774 -0.09 47.22 21.20
N ASN A 775 -0.45 47.17 22.48
CA ASN A 775 -1.83 47.32 22.97
C ASN A 775 -2.82 46.33 22.32
N THR A 776 -2.37 45.10 22.06
CA THR A 776 -3.19 44.03 21.48
C THR A 776 -3.33 42.90 22.47
N THR A 777 -4.52 42.29 22.54
CA THR A 777 -4.78 41.15 23.41
C THR A 777 -4.56 39.87 22.63
N TYR A 778 -3.84 38.95 23.24
CA TYR A 778 -3.54 37.64 22.70
C TYR A 778 -4.00 36.55 23.65
N TYR A 779 -4.31 35.39 23.08
CA TYR A 779 -4.73 34.18 23.77
C TYR A 779 -3.73 33.09 23.44
N TRP A 780 -3.28 32.36 24.44
CA TRP A 780 -2.25 31.35 24.25
C TRP A 780 -2.48 30.15 25.16
N SER A 781 -1.98 29.01 24.71
CA SER A 781 -1.98 27.76 25.46
C SER A 781 -0.79 26.91 25.03
N VAL A 782 -0.40 25.97 25.88
CA VAL A 782 0.70 25.06 25.64
C VAL A 782 0.25 23.62 25.94
N GLN A 783 0.78 22.65 25.20
CA GLN A 783 0.67 21.23 25.46
C GLN A 783 2.08 20.63 25.60
N ALA A 784 2.23 19.55 26.38
CA ALA A 784 3.43 18.72 26.39
C ALA A 784 3.35 17.66 25.30
N VAL A 785 4.50 17.19 24.84
CA VAL A 785 4.69 16.13 23.84
C VAL A 785 5.79 15.20 24.33
N ASP A 786 5.52 13.89 24.31
CA ASP A 786 6.45 12.85 24.74
C ASP A 786 7.32 12.30 23.59
N ASN A 787 8.17 11.30 23.89
CA ASN A 787 9.08 10.68 22.93
C ASN A 787 8.39 9.74 21.92
N CYS A 788 7.13 9.38 22.14
CA CYS A 788 6.24 8.75 21.15
C CYS A 788 5.48 9.78 20.32
N PHE A 789 5.82 11.07 20.43
CA PHE A 789 5.14 12.20 19.80
C PHE A 789 3.66 12.35 20.19
N THR A 790 3.22 11.76 21.29
CA THR A 790 1.84 11.92 21.78
C THR A 790 1.70 13.25 22.52
N GLY A 791 0.70 14.04 22.11
CA GLY A 791 0.38 15.32 22.73
C GLY A 791 -0.56 15.17 23.93
N SER A 792 -0.25 15.87 25.02
CA SER A 792 -1.23 16.10 26.08
C SER A 792 -2.39 16.97 25.58
N ALA A 793 -3.51 17.01 26.31
CA ALA A 793 -4.48 18.08 26.12
C ALA A 793 -3.81 19.45 26.36
N PHE A 794 -4.20 20.48 25.59
CA PHE A 794 -3.76 21.85 25.85
C PHE A 794 -4.13 22.31 27.28
N ALA A 795 -3.23 23.08 27.89
CA ALA A 795 -3.49 23.77 29.14
C ALA A 795 -4.75 24.65 29.10
N SER A 796 -5.22 25.08 30.27
CA SER A 796 -6.29 26.08 30.30
C SER A 796 -5.79 27.39 29.70
N GLU A 797 -6.43 27.83 28.61
CA GLU A 797 -6.03 29.02 27.85
C GLU A 797 -5.90 30.25 28.74
N HIS A 798 -4.80 30.98 28.53
CA HIS A 798 -4.51 32.25 29.17
C HIS A 798 -4.56 33.39 28.15
N SER A 799 -4.68 34.62 28.64
CA SER A 799 -4.72 35.80 27.79
C SER A 799 -3.96 36.96 28.41
N PHE A 800 -3.28 37.74 27.58
CA PHE A 800 -2.56 38.94 28.01
C PHE A 800 -2.72 40.08 27.00
N THR A 801 -2.43 41.31 27.43
CA THR A 801 -2.43 42.49 26.55
C THR A 801 -1.05 43.14 26.55
N THR A 802 -0.44 43.29 25.36
CA THR A 802 0.86 43.94 25.19
C THR A 802 0.85 45.41 25.63
N LEU A 803 2.01 45.95 26.00
CA LEU A 803 2.12 47.32 26.48
C LEU A 803 1.92 48.37 25.36
N SER A 804 1.30 49.50 25.70
CA SER A 804 0.87 50.51 24.72
C SER A 804 1.97 51.42 24.14
N THR A 805 3.16 51.47 24.73
CA THR A 805 4.29 52.24 24.21
C THR A 805 5.59 51.54 24.51
N ASN A 806 6.52 51.60 23.57
CA ASN A 806 7.94 51.30 23.74
C ASN A 806 8.50 52.14 24.92
N LEU A 807 8.42 51.62 26.14
CA LEU A 807 9.25 52.08 27.24
C LEU A 807 10.65 51.53 26.95
N ASN A 808 11.31 52.11 25.93
CA ASN A 808 12.63 51.77 25.39
C ASN A 808 13.42 50.88 26.35
N GLU A 809 13.28 49.58 26.13
CA GLU A 809 14.08 48.58 26.82
C GLU A 809 15.49 48.67 26.28
N ARG A 810 16.30 49.49 26.94
CA ARG A 810 17.71 49.17 27.04
C ARG A 810 17.90 48.27 28.25
N LEU A 811 17.26 47.10 28.23
CA LEU A 811 17.68 45.95 29.01
C LEU A 811 18.92 45.40 28.31
N ILE A 812 20.08 45.92 28.67
CA ILE A 812 21.33 45.25 28.34
C ILE A 812 21.29 43.96 29.16
N ASN A 813 21.14 42.82 28.49
CA ASN A 813 21.41 41.52 29.07
C ASN A 813 22.85 41.55 29.60
N THR A 814 23.02 41.43 30.92
CA THR A 814 24.35 41.46 31.55
C THR A 814 24.72 40.10 32.12
N GLY A 815 23.90 39.07 31.91
CA GLY A 815 24.12 37.73 32.47
C GLY A 815 24.00 37.68 34.00
N ILE A 816 23.24 38.60 34.62
CA ILE A 816 23.09 38.66 36.08
C ILE A 816 21.67 38.26 36.48
N LYS A 817 21.50 37.00 36.94
CA LYS A 817 20.26 36.52 37.57
C LYS A 817 20.06 37.26 38.91
N VAL A 818 19.10 38.18 38.99
CA VAL A 818 18.75 38.94 40.21
C VAL A 818 17.39 38.49 40.72
N ARG A 819 17.32 38.06 41.99
CA ARG A 819 16.09 37.73 42.70
C ARG A 819 15.56 38.95 43.45
N LEU A 820 14.31 39.30 43.18
CA LEU A 820 13.58 40.42 43.78
C LEU A 820 12.36 39.91 44.54
N TYR A 821 12.35 40.03 45.87
CA TYR A 821 11.22 39.51 46.64
C TYR A 821 10.97 40.21 47.99
N PRO A 822 9.70 40.32 48.42
CA PRO A 822 8.50 40.10 47.62
C PRO A 822 8.34 41.23 46.57
N ASN A 823 7.85 40.88 45.38
CA ASN A 823 7.42 41.82 44.34
C ASN A 823 6.06 41.29 43.82
N PRO A 824 4.90 41.85 44.20
CA PRO A 824 4.71 43.17 44.83
C PRO A 824 5.28 43.33 46.25
N VAL A 825 5.84 44.51 46.51
CA VAL A 825 6.56 44.87 47.74
C VAL A 825 5.58 45.25 48.84
N LYS A 826 5.59 44.55 49.98
CA LYS A 826 4.79 44.96 51.16
C LYS A 826 5.39 46.16 51.88
N ASP A 827 6.57 45.95 52.46
CA ASP A 827 7.30 46.97 53.23
C ASP A 827 8.74 47.16 52.77
N ASN A 828 9.43 46.06 52.48
CA ASN A 828 10.79 46.05 52.01
C ASN A 828 10.94 45.07 50.85
N LEU A 829 11.61 45.50 49.79
CA LEU A 829 12.07 44.67 48.68
C LEU A 829 13.44 44.08 49.03
N THR A 830 13.61 42.77 48.89
CA THR A 830 14.93 42.13 48.95
C THR A 830 15.51 42.05 47.55
N ILE A 831 16.75 42.50 47.40
CA ILE A 831 17.54 42.44 46.18
C ILE A 831 18.68 41.47 46.42
N GLU A 832 18.71 40.38 45.65
CA GLU A 832 19.65 39.29 45.85
C GLU A 832 20.26 38.83 44.51
N PHE A 833 21.58 38.80 44.40
CA PHE A 833 22.30 38.28 43.23
C PHE A 833 23.74 37.88 43.60
N ASN A 834 24.43 37.16 42.72
CA ASN A 834 25.81 36.75 42.95
C ASN A 834 26.80 37.71 42.26
N LEU A 835 27.84 38.12 42.97
CA LEU A 835 28.98 38.87 42.44
C LEU A 835 30.10 37.89 42.07
N GLN A 836 30.58 37.91 40.83
CA GLN A 836 31.66 37.05 40.35
C GLN A 836 33.04 37.49 40.85
N LYS A 837 33.22 38.80 41.06
CA LYS A 837 34.45 39.41 41.57
C LYS A 837 34.13 40.64 42.40
N LYS A 838 35.12 41.15 43.15
CA LYS A 838 34.96 42.36 43.95
C LYS A 838 34.53 43.54 43.06
N THR A 839 33.33 44.05 43.26
CA THR A 839 32.68 45.03 42.36
C THR A 839 31.87 46.04 43.17
N ASP A 840 32.00 47.32 42.81
CA ASP A 840 31.13 48.38 43.34
C ASP A 840 29.70 48.17 42.81
N VAL A 841 28.73 48.10 43.71
CA VAL A 841 27.30 48.00 43.36
C VAL A 841 26.62 49.32 43.62
N GLN A 842 25.95 49.90 42.61
CA GLN A 842 25.08 51.05 42.81
C GLN A 842 23.63 50.68 42.48
N ILE A 843 22.74 50.88 43.45
CA ILE A 843 21.31 50.62 43.33
C ILE A 843 20.57 51.94 43.25
N GLU A 844 19.77 52.14 42.22
CA GLU A 844 18.94 53.33 42.04
C GLU A 844 17.48 52.92 41.92
N LEU A 845 16.56 53.76 42.41
CA LEU A 845 15.12 53.54 42.26
C LEU A 845 14.49 54.77 41.63
N TYR A 846 13.65 54.58 40.63
CA TYR A 846 12.95 55.62 39.90
C TYR A 846 11.44 55.40 40.02
N ASN A 847 10.65 56.46 40.13
CA ASN A 847 9.19 56.37 40.05
C ASN A 847 8.70 56.33 38.59
N GLU A 848 7.40 56.14 38.40
CA GLU A 848 6.73 56.14 37.10
C GLU A 848 6.94 57.42 36.26
N GLN A 849 7.22 58.57 36.90
CA GLN A 849 7.58 59.82 36.20
C GLN A 849 9.07 59.90 35.81
N GLY A 850 9.85 58.83 36.00
CA GLY A 850 11.28 58.78 35.71
C GLY A 850 12.15 59.59 36.68
N GLN A 851 11.58 60.03 37.81
CA GLN A 851 12.32 60.74 38.85
C GLN A 851 13.05 59.74 39.74
N LYS A 852 14.35 59.98 39.96
CA LYS A 852 15.17 59.17 40.87
C LYS A 852 14.74 59.40 42.32
N ILE A 853 14.14 58.39 42.94
CA ILE A 853 13.69 58.37 44.34
C ILE A 853 14.82 57.92 45.28
N LEU A 854 15.73 57.06 44.80
CA LEU A 854 16.81 56.49 45.61
C LEU A 854 18.09 56.29 44.78
N SER A 855 19.25 56.46 45.42
CA SER A 855 20.54 55.99 44.93
C SER A 855 21.40 55.55 46.13
N LYS A 856 21.87 54.31 46.12
CA LYS A 856 22.74 53.72 47.14
C LYS A 856 23.95 53.07 46.48
N LYS A 857 25.15 53.42 46.91
CA LYS A 857 26.39 52.80 46.45
C LYS A 857 27.00 51.91 47.55
N TYR A 858 27.45 50.73 47.18
CA TYR A 858 28.07 49.72 48.02
C TYR A 858 29.46 49.41 47.47
N SER A 859 30.50 49.79 48.20
CA SER A 859 31.91 49.59 47.81
C SER A 859 32.56 48.37 48.46
N ASP A 860 31.73 47.51 49.06
CA ASP A 860 32.08 46.31 49.80
C ASP A 860 31.63 45.02 49.10
N GLY A 861 31.16 45.09 47.85
CA GLY A 861 30.75 43.92 47.07
C GLY A 861 31.92 42.98 46.85
N ILE A 862 32.02 41.91 47.63
CA ILE A 862 32.98 40.83 47.49
C ILE A 862 32.39 39.69 46.63
N PRO A 863 33.21 38.80 46.04
CA PRO A 863 32.69 37.64 45.33
C PRO A 863 31.74 36.82 46.21
N GLY A 864 30.64 36.33 45.62
CA GLY A 864 29.58 35.59 46.31
C GLY A 864 28.26 36.35 46.41
N LYS A 865 27.40 35.91 47.32
CA LYS A 865 26.00 36.35 47.43
C LYS A 865 25.89 37.79 47.93
N PHE A 866 25.49 38.71 47.05
CA PHE A 866 25.10 40.07 47.38
C PHE A 866 23.61 40.11 47.72
N LYS A 867 23.29 40.54 48.95
CA LYS A 867 21.91 40.66 49.43
C LYS A 867 21.71 41.98 50.16
N LYS A 868 20.75 42.79 49.70
CA LYS A 868 20.35 44.04 50.37
C LYS A 868 18.84 44.18 50.39
N SER A 869 18.34 44.86 51.41
CA SER A 869 16.92 45.17 51.53
C SER A 869 16.68 46.66 51.30
N LEU A 870 15.63 46.97 50.54
CA LEU A 870 15.23 48.30 50.15
C LEU A 870 13.80 48.58 50.65
N ASN A 871 13.66 49.58 51.51
CA ASN A 871 12.35 50.08 51.92
C ASN A 871 11.82 51.05 50.85
N ILE A 872 10.66 50.75 50.27
CA ILE A 872 10.00 51.57 49.25
C ILE A 872 8.70 52.02 49.87
N LYS A 873 8.45 53.27 50.27
CA LYS A 873 7.32 53.57 51.18
C LYS A 873 5.94 53.74 50.53
N GLU A 874 5.91 54.33 49.35
CA GLU A 874 4.66 54.70 48.68
C GLU A 874 4.23 53.58 47.72
N PRO A 875 2.93 53.31 47.57
CA PRO A 875 2.42 52.46 46.51
C PRO A 875 2.73 53.05 45.14
N GLY A 876 3.03 52.20 44.17
CA GLY A 876 3.27 52.63 42.80
C GLY A 876 4.22 51.72 42.03
N LEU A 877 4.40 52.09 40.76
CA LEU A 877 5.34 51.45 39.85
C LEU A 877 6.71 52.12 39.94
N TYR A 878 7.74 51.30 40.12
CA TYR A 878 9.13 51.74 40.22
C TYR A 878 10.02 50.98 39.25
N ILE A 879 11.11 51.63 38.83
CA ILE A 879 12.22 51.01 38.12
C ILE A 879 13.43 50.97 39.05
N LEU A 880 13.87 49.77 39.40
CA LEU A 880 15.09 49.50 40.13
C LEU A 880 16.25 49.34 39.15
N ARG A 881 17.28 50.19 39.22
CA ARG A 881 18.53 50.02 38.47
C ARG A 881 19.63 49.47 39.35
N ILE A 882 20.35 48.47 38.88
CA ILE A 882 21.56 47.93 39.48
C ILE A 882 22.71 48.22 38.53
N ILE A 883 23.70 48.97 39.02
CA ILE A 883 24.83 49.48 38.26
C ILE A 883 26.10 48.82 38.79
N LEU A 884 26.79 48.05 37.93
CA LEU A 884 28.05 47.37 38.22
C LEU A 884 29.10 47.81 37.19
N ASN A 885 30.16 48.52 37.60
CA ASN A 885 31.29 48.90 36.72
C ASN A 885 30.86 49.39 35.31
N ASN A 886 29.89 50.32 35.24
CA ASN A 886 29.27 50.90 34.03
C ASN A 886 28.25 50.03 33.27
N LYS A 887 27.99 48.79 33.69
CA LYS A 887 26.84 48.00 33.23
C LYS A 887 25.61 48.32 34.08
N VAL A 888 24.43 48.41 33.46
CA VAL A 888 23.16 48.76 34.14
C VAL A 888 22.13 47.68 33.85
N ALA A 889 21.65 47.01 34.90
CA ALA A 889 20.46 46.15 34.85
C ALA A 889 19.27 46.93 35.42
N SER A 890 18.09 46.80 34.82
CA SER A 890 16.88 47.48 35.28
C SER A 890 15.77 46.45 35.55
N TYR A 891 15.02 46.63 36.63
CA TYR A 891 13.95 45.71 37.03
C TYR A 891 12.69 46.49 37.40
N LYS A 892 11.53 45.97 37.01
CA LYS A 892 10.22 46.49 37.41
C LYS A 892 9.93 46.10 38.87
N VAL A 893 9.54 47.08 39.67
CA VAL A 893 9.16 46.87 41.08
C VAL A 893 7.80 47.49 41.32
N ILE A 894 6.88 46.69 41.85
CA ILE A 894 5.52 47.12 42.18
C ILE A 894 5.41 47.18 43.71
N ARG A 895 4.91 48.27 44.28
CA ARG A 895 4.47 48.33 45.68
C ARG A 895 2.97 48.59 45.76
#